data_AF-A0A7V5M1P1-F1
#
_entry.id   AF-A0A7V5M1P1-F1
#
_cell.length_a   1.000
_cell.length_b   1.000
_cell.length_c   1.000
_cell.angle_alpha   90.00
_cell.angle_beta   90.00
_cell.angle_gamma   90.00
#
_symmetry.space_group_name_H-M   'P 1'
#
loop_
_entity.id
_entity.type
_entity.pdbx_description
1 polymer ?
#
loop_
_entity_poly.entity_id
_entity_poly.type
_entity_poly.pdbx_seq_one_letter_code
_entity_poly.pdbx_strand_id
1 'polypeptide(L)'
;MWSIVTGNRLFGVLSTTGTRFPAGAYLAKSSAAAPQISREGSRGTIRRFSSDTDKETGVKQPSDDETSLEFPHALNVHYDALNAPPSPTKQPLSVANDPPASASKAAAAALDALLSETAAAPLPKTPTRELTFLESVDLFFDEAAKLTTVSPALLGHIKECNNLLEFTFPILRTNGQIELIRGYRAQHSHHRLPTKGGIRYDVRVSEDEVKALAALMTFKCATVDVPFGGAKGGVVIDRTKYDDMELERITRRFTVELIKRNAIGPAVDVPAPDYGTGPREMGWMKDTYEAFNPNDIDRIACVTGKPINLGGIRGRDNATGLGVFFGIREFLARTDVVERYGIRKGPGIEGKDVVVQGLGNVGYWSSRFMCELGRARIVAIAERDGFLVSRSPNGLDPTDVKRHFAMHGHLRGYEGPLNVDQGQVEYVPGDPCQALELECDILIPAALESVIHGGNASRIQAAVIAEAANGPVTYAADRYFKTSRKLGVDCPLIIPDLLLNAGGVTVSYFEWVKNLGHLRFGRMTRRVEEKSMRAIANVLERHGMKLEERDLKELEAGADEATLVRSGLEDTICAAVEETWNTAREMNCDLRLAAYCNAIRKIALDVSWWRTRLLCCAPQMFQSDRQLRSWWQSRQVHRTKLTNVGTDDCNPESVCYLWNFPVNFLVIVKTWLKPRICLRRN
;
A
#
# COMPACT_ATOMS: atom_id res chain seq x y z
N MET A 1 27.08 -14.46 -20.00
CA MET A 1 28.43 -14.17 -20.49
C MET A 1 28.82 -12.79 -20.00
N TRP A 2 29.66 -12.72 -18.98
CA TRP A 2 30.34 -11.48 -18.59
C TRP A 2 31.57 -11.33 -19.49
N SER A 3 31.73 -10.18 -20.13
CA SER A 3 33.06 -9.67 -20.46
C SER A 3 33.02 -8.15 -20.55
N ILE A 4 33.79 -7.54 -19.67
CA ILE A 4 34.12 -6.12 -19.60
C ILE A 4 35.23 -5.86 -20.62
N VAL A 5 35.08 -4.79 -21.41
CA VAL A 5 36.11 -4.25 -22.31
C VAL A 5 36.67 -2.96 -21.72
N THR A 6 37.91 -3.03 -21.24
CA THR A 6 38.91 -1.96 -21.18
C THR A 6 40.26 -2.68 -21.11
N GLY A 7 41.22 -2.59 -22.02
CA GLY A 7 41.60 -1.46 -22.85
C GLY A 7 43.04 -1.06 -22.48
N ASN A 8 44.02 -1.74 -23.09
CA ASN A 8 45.38 -1.25 -23.39
C ASN A 8 46.32 -0.81 -22.24
N ARG A 9 47.38 -1.60 -21.95
CA ARG A 9 48.75 -1.37 -22.46
C ARG A 9 49.81 -2.26 -21.78
N LEU A 10 50.85 -2.51 -22.58
CA LEU A 10 52.22 -2.95 -22.28
C LEU A 10 52.50 -4.46 -22.16
N PHE A 11 52.98 -4.96 -23.30
CA PHE A 11 53.78 -6.17 -23.47
C PHE A 11 54.98 -6.21 -22.52
N GLY A 12 55.12 -7.34 -21.82
CA GLY A 12 56.38 -7.84 -21.28
C GLY A 12 56.46 -9.32 -21.62
N VAL A 13 57.24 -9.65 -22.64
CA VAL A 13 57.56 -11.01 -23.07
C VAL A 13 58.54 -11.61 -22.06
N LEU A 14 58.21 -12.75 -21.44
CA LEU A 14 59.19 -13.71 -20.95
C LEU A 14 58.67 -15.14 -21.12
N SER A 15 59.64 -16.01 -21.39
CA SER A 15 59.58 -17.27 -22.13
C SER A 15 58.86 -18.44 -21.45
N THR A 16 58.18 -19.20 -22.31
CA THR A 16 58.10 -20.66 -22.42
C THR A 16 58.89 -21.53 -21.41
N THR A 17 58.15 -22.35 -20.66
CA THR A 17 58.33 -23.81 -20.45
C THR A 17 57.03 -24.30 -19.78
N GLY A 18 56.27 -25.30 -20.19
CA GLY A 18 56.57 -26.45 -21.02
C GLY A 18 56.45 -27.75 -20.22
N THR A 19 55.24 -28.14 -19.79
CA THR A 19 54.93 -29.55 -19.44
C THR A 19 53.46 -29.88 -19.67
N ARG A 20 53.24 -30.93 -20.46
CA ARG A 20 51.96 -31.54 -20.88
C ARG A 20 51.55 -32.67 -19.92
N PHE A 21 50.24 -32.75 -19.60
CA PHE A 21 49.29 -33.91 -19.51
C PHE A 21 49.71 -35.24 -18.80
N PRO A 22 48.79 -36.18 -18.41
CA PRO A 22 47.37 -36.32 -18.80
C PRO A 22 46.36 -36.71 -17.69
N ALA A 23 45.08 -36.69 -18.12
CA ALA A 23 43.95 -37.36 -17.49
C ALA A 23 44.06 -38.90 -17.58
N GLY A 24 43.51 -39.61 -16.58
CA GLY A 24 43.39 -41.07 -16.58
C GLY A 24 42.47 -41.56 -15.45
N ALA A 25 41.50 -42.40 -15.81
CA ALA A 25 40.37 -42.90 -15.05
C ALA A 25 40.70 -43.79 -13.83
N TYR A 26 39.77 -43.89 -12.87
CA TYR A 26 39.48 -45.14 -12.16
C TYR A 26 38.00 -45.25 -11.76
N LEU A 27 37.36 -46.31 -12.28
CA LEU A 27 36.08 -46.89 -11.86
C LEU A 27 36.38 -48.00 -10.84
N ALA A 28 35.63 -48.09 -9.74
CA ALA A 28 35.39 -49.36 -9.05
C ALA A 28 34.07 -49.33 -8.25
N LYS A 29 33.36 -50.46 -8.34
CA LYS A 29 32.02 -50.80 -7.83
C LYS A 29 32.03 -51.11 -6.33
N SER A 30 30.90 -50.93 -5.64
CA SER A 30 30.28 -52.01 -4.86
C SER A 30 28.85 -51.67 -4.38
N SER A 31 27.95 -52.63 -4.59
CA SER A 31 26.54 -52.70 -4.19
C SER A 31 26.34 -53.54 -2.92
N ALA A 32 25.38 -53.18 -2.07
CA ALA A 32 24.56 -54.08 -1.22
C ALA A 32 23.49 -53.21 -0.51
N ALA A 33 22.21 -53.28 -0.85
CA ALA A 33 21.19 -54.26 -0.44
C ALA A 33 20.75 -54.13 1.03
N ALA A 34 19.54 -53.61 1.24
CA ALA A 34 18.81 -53.53 2.50
C ALA A 34 17.66 -54.55 2.50
N PRO A 35 17.30 -55.17 3.65
CA PRO A 35 16.05 -55.91 3.78
C PRO A 35 15.04 -55.22 4.72
N GLN A 36 13.77 -55.28 4.30
CA GLN A 36 12.58 -55.10 5.14
C GLN A 36 12.46 -56.24 6.16
N ILE A 37 12.00 -55.95 7.38
CA ILE A 37 11.36 -56.95 8.26
C ILE A 37 10.10 -56.35 8.91
N SER A 38 9.07 -57.19 8.95
CA SER A 38 7.68 -57.05 9.34
C SER A 38 7.41 -57.08 10.85
N ARG A 39 6.17 -56.68 11.17
CA ARG A 39 5.45 -56.79 12.45
C ARG A 39 5.57 -58.16 13.13
N GLU A 40 5.72 -58.16 14.45
CA GLU A 40 4.97 -59.02 15.37
C GLU A 40 4.93 -58.37 16.77
N GLY A 41 3.81 -58.52 17.49
CA GLY A 41 3.53 -57.77 18.71
C GLY A 41 3.64 -58.61 19.99
N SER A 42 3.60 -57.92 21.13
CA SER A 42 2.93 -58.42 22.35
C SER A 42 2.99 -57.39 23.49
N ARG A 43 1.78 -57.07 23.98
CA ARG A 43 1.34 -56.98 25.39
C ARG A 43 2.14 -56.19 26.44
N GLY A 44 1.43 -55.19 26.99
CA GLY A 44 1.35 -54.89 28.43
C GLY A 44 2.36 -53.85 28.93
N THR A 45 2.07 -53.00 29.91
CA THR A 45 0.91 -52.75 30.75
C THR A 45 1.14 -51.36 31.37
N ILE A 46 0.08 -50.57 31.52
CA ILE A 46 0.07 -49.29 32.23
C ILE A 46 0.37 -49.53 33.73
N ARG A 47 1.33 -48.81 34.31
CA ARG A 47 1.31 -48.44 35.74
C ARG A 47 1.87 -47.04 35.97
N ARG A 48 1.01 -46.18 36.50
CA ARG A 48 1.34 -44.98 37.28
C ARG A 48 2.12 -45.40 38.53
N PHE A 49 3.09 -44.59 38.93
CA PHE A 49 3.44 -44.40 40.34
C PHE A 49 3.84 -42.94 40.58
N SER A 50 3.13 -42.33 41.53
CA SER A 50 3.48 -41.11 42.25
C SER A 50 4.56 -41.40 43.29
N SER A 51 5.41 -40.42 43.61
CA SER A 51 5.57 -39.87 44.97
C SER A 51 6.77 -38.94 45.05
N ASP A 52 6.61 -37.96 45.92
CA ASP A 52 7.48 -36.84 46.26
C ASP A 52 8.85 -37.27 46.80
N THR A 53 9.88 -36.42 46.62
CA THR A 53 10.54 -35.70 47.74
C THR A 53 11.72 -34.84 47.27
N ASP A 54 11.73 -33.63 47.84
CA ASP A 54 12.71 -32.54 47.91
C ASP A 54 14.22 -32.88 47.86
N LYS A 55 15.01 -32.07 47.15
CA LYS A 55 15.86 -30.98 47.72
C LYS A 55 16.91 -30.45 46.73
N GLU A 56 16.90 -29.12 46.60
CA GLU A 56 18.03 -28.19 46.45
C GLU A 56 19.27 -28.60 45.63
N THR A 57 19.43 -28.00 44.44
CA THR A 57 20.66 -27.29 44.07
C THR A 57 20.31 -26.18 43.08
N GLY A 58 20.63 -24.94 43.46
CA GLY A 58 20.31 -23.73 42.69
C GLY A 58 21.20 -23.52 41.47
N VAL A 59 20.55 -23.13 40.37
CA VAL A 59 21.17 -22.37 39.28
C VAL A 59 20.16 -21.30 38.87
N LYS A 60 20.51 -20.03 39.14
CA LYS A 60 19.74 -18.84 38.76
C LYS A 60 19.72 -18.71 37.23
N GLN A 61 18.52 -18.66 36.64
CA GLN A 61 18.29 -18.07 35.32
C GLN A 61 18.00 -16.56 35.52
N PRO A 62 18.56 -15.64 34.71
CA PRO A 62 18.21 -14.24 34.80
C PRO A 62 16.85 -13.98 34.13
N SER A 63 16.04 -13.20 34.84
CA SER A 63 14.84 -12.51 34.40
C SER A 63 15.18 -11.47 33.34
N ASP A 64 14.44 -11.47 32.23
CA ASP A 64 14.46 -10.34 31.29
C ASP A 64 13.57 -9.23 31.85
N ASP A 65 14.23 -8.29 32.52
CA ASP A 65 13.66 -7.07 33.08
C ASP A 65 13.21 -6.10 31.98
N GLU A 66 12.11 -5.41 32.31
CA GLU A 66 11.59 -4.24 31.65
C GLU A 66 12.65 -3.13 31.55
N THR A 67 12.89 -2.64 30.33
CA THR A 67 13.47 -1.31 30.14
C THR A 67 12.58 -0.50 29.21
N SER A 68 11.81 0.39 29.82
CA SER A 68 11.25 1.60 29.23
C SER A 68 12.37 2.41 28.58
N LEU A 69 12.36 2.48 27.25
CA LEU A 69 13.24 3.36 26.48
C LEU A 69 12.55 4.70 26.30
N GLU A 70 12.92 5.68 27.13
CA GLU A 70 12.67 7.10 26.87
C GLU A 70 13.58 7.57 25.72
N PHE A 71 13.03 8.24 24.71
CA PHE A 71 13.77 8.83 23.59
C PHE A 71 13.53 10.34 23.51
N PRO A 72 14.60 11.16 23.43
CA PRO A 72 14.47 12.48 22.81
C PRO A 72 15.42 12.73 21.62
N HIS A 73 14.96 13.70 20.82
CA HIS A 73 15.37 14.30 19.54
C HIS A 73 16.85 14.68 19.37
N ALA A 74 17.35 14.71 18.12
CA ALA A 74 17.36 15.91 17.24
C ALA A 74 18.37 15.79 16.08
N LEU A 75 17.95 16.15 14.85
CA LEU A 75 18.79 16.80 13.84
C LEU A 75 17.87 17.52 12.84
N ASN A 76 17.41 18.71 13.23
CA ASN A 76 16.91 19.72 12.30
C ASN A 76 18.11 20.55 11.85
N VAL A 77 18.45 20.51 10.57
CA VAL A 77 19.49 21.37 9.99
C VAL A 77 18.87 22.71 9.62
N HIS A 78 19.45 23.77 10.18
CA HIS A 78 19.18 25.17 9.86
C HIS A 78 19.32 25.46 8.35
N TYR A 79 18.24 25.89 7.72
CA TYR A 79 18.26 26.84 6.61
C TYR A 79 17.48 28.06 7.11
N ASP A 80 18.20 29.13 7.43
CA ASP A 80 17.76 30.53 7.28
C ASP A 80 18.76 31.47 7.95
N ALA A 81 19.67 31.99 7.15
CA ALA A 81 20.37 33.23 7.45
C ALA A 81 20.41 34.05 6.17
N LEU A 82 19.67 35.17 6.19
CA LEU A 82 19.83 36.43 5.45
C LEU A 82 18.47 36.93 4.95
N ASN A 83 17.85 37.81 5.77
CA ASN A 83 17.09 39.03 5.41
C ASN A 83 15.96 39.30 6.41
N ALA A 84 16.25 40.11 7.43
CA ALA A 84 15.23 40.67 8.33
C ALA A 84 15.12 42.19 8.11
N PRO A 85 13.91 42.74 7.90
CA PRO A 85 13.60 44.13 8.18
C PRO A 85 12.85 44.30 9.52
N PRO A 86 12.82 45.52 10.10
CA PRO A 86 12.59 45.71 11.53
C PRO A 86 11.11 45.77 11.94
N SER A 87 10.87 45.38 13.18
CA SER A 87 9.62 45.40 13.94
C SER A 87 9.04 46.81 14.17
N PRO A 88 7.70 46.94 14.28
CA PRO A 88 7.08 47.99 15.08
C PRO A 88 6.29 47.42 16.27
N THR A 89 6.73 47.84 17.46
CA THR A 89 5.97 48.24 18.66
C THR A 89 4.50 47.81 18.82
N LYS A 90 4.23 47.05 19.88
CA LYS A 90 2.91 46.79 20.49
C LYS A 90 2.41 47.99 21.30
N GLN A 91 1.11 48.25 21.23
CA GLN A 91 0.29 48.74 22.36
C GLN A 91 -1.05 47.97 22.41
N PRO A 92 -1.64 47.80 23.61
CA PRO A 92 -2.63 46.76 23.88
C PRO A 92 -4.06 47.27 23.74
N LEU A 93 -4.97 46.41 23.26
CA LEU A 93 -6.42 46.63 23.39
C LEU A 93 -7.10 45.41 23.99
N SER A 94 -8.07 45.74 24.83
CA SER A 94 -8.65 44.99 25.95
C SER A 94 -9.63 43.88 25.58
N VAL A 95 -9.73 42.93 26.50
CA VAL A 95 -10.68 41.84 26.68
C VAL A 95 -12.14 42.22 26.36
N ALA A 96 -12.82 41.40 25.55
CA ALA A 96 -14.27 41.36 25.47
C ALA A 96 -14.77 39.92 25.18
N ASN A 97 -15.36 39.32 26.23
CA ASN A 97 -16.42 38.31 26.33
C ASN A 97 -16.65 37.27 25.20
N ASP A 98 -16.62 36.00 25.61
CA ASP A 98 -17.12 34.83 24.89
C ASP A 98 -18.63 34.95 24.54
N PRO A 99 -19.09 34.51 23.36
CA PRO A 99 -20.52 34.40 23.07
C PRO A 99 -21.08 33.05 23.55
N PRO A 100 -22.35 32.98 24.01
CA PRO A 100 -22.93 31.78 24.59
C PRO A 100 -23.40 30.76 23.54
N ALA A 101 -23.42 29.49 23.94
CA ALA A 101 -23.78 28.30 23.17
C ALA A 101 -25.17 28.30 22.49
N SER A 102 -26.01 29.32 22.70
CA SER A 102 -27.31 29.48 22.01
C SER A 102 -27.17 30.04 20.59
N ALA A 103 -26.04 30.64 20.23
CA ALA A 103 -25.80 31.21 18.90
C ALA A 103 -25.62 30.14 17.80
N SER A 104 -25.12 28.95 18.15
CA SER A 104 -24.87 27.84 17.22
C SER A 104 -26.16 27.23 16.65
N LYS A 105 -27.22 27.08 17.46
CA LYS A 105 -28.52 26.57 17.00
C LYS A 105 -29.31 27.59 16.17
N ALA A 106 -29.20 28.88 16.51
CA ALA A 106 -29.82 29.96 15.75
C ALA A 106 -29.14 30.15 14.39
N ALA A 107 -27.81 29.98 14.32
CA ALA A 107 -27.06 30.00 13.07
C ALA A 107 -27.41 28.80 12.16
N ALA A 108 -27.62 27.60 12.71
CA ALA A 108 -28.07 26.43 11.94
C ALA A 108 -29.49 26.61 11.36
N ALA A 109 -30.42 27.18 12.13
CA ALA A 109 -31.78 27.47 11.65
C ALA A 109 -31.82 28.65 10.65
N ALA A 110 -30.96 29.65 10.83
CA ALA A 110 -30.81 30.76 9.89
C ALA A 110 -30.13 30.31 8.58
N LEU A 111 -29.25 29.30 8.63
CA LEU A 111 -28.63 28.67 7.47
C LEU A 111 -29.67 27.88 6.66
N ASP A 112 -30.57 27.11 7.30
CA ASP A 112 -31.69 26.45 6.60
C ASP A 112 -32.67 27.45 5.95
N ALA A 113 -32.88 28.61 6.58
CA ALA A 113 -33.71 29.68 6.02
C ALA A 113 -33.03 30.41 4.85
N LEU A 114 -31.73 30.76 4.95
CA LEU A 114 -30.98 31.40 3.87
C LEU A 114 -30.76 30.47 2.67
N LEU A 115 -30.59 29.16 2.91
CA LEU A 115 -30.48 28.14 1.85
C LEU A 115 -31.79 27.96 1.06
N SER A 116 -32.93 28.46 1.56
CA SER A 116 -34.23 28.39 0.87
C SER A 116 -34.50 29.60 -0.06
N GLU A 117 -33.89 30.77 0.19
CA GLU A 117 -34.22 32.02 -0.52
C GLU A 117 -33.33 32.32 -1.74
N THR A 118 -32.13 31.73 -1.86
CA THR A 118 -31.20 31.99 -3.00
C THR A 118 -31.31 30.98 -4.15
N ALA A 119 -32.50 30.45 -4.41
CA ALA A 119 -32.75 29.43 -5.44
C ALA A 119 -32.58 29.95 -6.88
N ALA A 120 -31.34 29.98 -7.37
CA ALA A 120 -31.03 30.00 -8.80
C ALA A 120 -29.95 28.97 -9.17
N ALA A 121 -29.99 27.81 -8.53
CA ALA A 121 -29.56 26.51 -9.05
C ALA A 121 -30.03 25.46 -8.03
N PRO A 122 -30.81 24.42 -8.42
CA PRO A 122 -31.21 23.41 -7.46
C PRO A 122 -29.96 22.70 -6.93
N LEU A 123 -29.77 22.72 -5.61
CA LEU A 123 -28.86 21.80 -4.93
C LEU A 123 -29.16 20.39 -5.47
N PRO A 124 -28.15 19.61 -5.90
CA PRO A 124 -28.40 18.23 -6.27
C PRO A 124 -29.02 17.55 -5.06
N LYS A 125 -30.25 17.05 -5.24
CA LYS A 125 -30.92 16.23 -4.24
C LYS A 125 -29.91 15.18 -3.78
N THR A 126 -29.72 15.06 -2.46
CA THR A 126 -29.02 13.92 -1.88
C THR A 126 -29.52 12.68 -2.60
N PRO A 127 -28.65 11.90 -3.28
CA PRO A 127 -29.11 10.80 -4.09
C PRO A 127 -30.02 9.92 -3.23
N THR A 128 -31.20 9.59 -3.74
CA THR A 128 -32.25 8.83 -3.04
C THR A 128 -31.80 7.42 -2.64
N ARG A 129 -30.60 7.01 -3.07
CA ARG A 129 -29.87 5.82 -2.69
C ARG A 129 -28.44 6.24 -2.32
N GLU A 130 -27.90 5.73 -1.20
CA GLU A 130 -26.47 5.83 -0.96
C GLU A 130 -25.71 5.14 -2.11
N LEU A 131 -24.67 5.80 -2.60
CA LEU A 131 -23.85 5.30 -3.71
C LEU A 131 -23.16 4.01 -3.29
N THR A 132 -23.00 3.07 -4.22
CA THR A 132 -22.14 1.91 -3.96
C THR A 132 -20.69 2.37 -3.80
N PHE A 133 -19.87 1.48 -3.25
CA PHE A 133 -18.46 1.78 -3.06
C PHE A 133 -17.74 2.02 -4.40
N LEU A 134 -18.05 1.21 -5.43
CA LEU A 134 -17.54 1.39 -6.78
C LEU A 134 -18.01 2.70 -7.40
N GLU A 135 -19.29 3.03 -7.30
CA GLU A 135 -19.83 4.30 -7.79
C GLU A 135 -19.12 5.51 -7.15
N SER A 136 -18.80 5.44 -5.86
CA SER A 136 -18.06 6.51 -5.17
C SER A 136 -16.62 6.66 -5.70
N VAL A 137 -15.89 5.56 -5.87
CA VAL A 137 -14.53 5.56 -6.44
C VAL A 137 -14.52 6.10 -7.87
N ASP A 138 -15.49 5.68 -8.67
CA ASP A 138 -15.67 6.11 -10.06
C ASP A 138 -15.95 7.60 -10.17
N LEU A 139 -16.76 8.16 -9.27
CA LEU A 139 -17.05 9.59 -9.24
C LEU A 139 -15.83 10.41 -8.84
N PHE A 140 -15.01 9.95 -7.88
CA PHE A 140 -13.74 10.59 -7.57
C PHE A 140 -12.79 10.59 -8.77
N PHE A 141 -12.69 9.45 -9.47
CA PHE A 141 -11.92 9.35 -10.70
C PHE A 141 -12.42 10.31 -11.77
N ASP A 142 -13.73 10.36 -12.02
CA ASP A 142 -14.33 11.22 -13.04
C ASP A 142 -14.16 12.72 -12.73
N GLU A 143 -14.20 13.13 -11.46
CA GLU A 143 -13.90 14.51 -11.06
C GLU A 143 -12.44 14.86 -11.33
N ALA A 144 -11.50 14.00 -10.94
CA ALA A 144 -10.08 14.23 -11.17
C ALA A 144 -9.73 14.19 -12.66
N ALA A 145 -10.32 13.28 -13.43
CA ALA A 145 -10.12 13.12 -14.86
C ALA A 145 -10.38 14.43 -15.63
N LYS A 146 -11.40 15.21 -15.22
CA LYS A 146 -11.74 16.53 -15.80
C LYS A 146 -10.65 17.58 -15.62
N LEU A 147 -9.79 17.44 -14.61
CA LEU A 147 -8.66 18.34 -14.34
C LEU A 147 -7.40 17.95 -15.13
N THR A 148 -7.41 16.79 -15.78
CA THR A 148 -6.28 16.30 -16.57
C THR A 148 -6.45 16.57 -18.07
N THR A 149 -5.33 16.60 -18.79
CA THR A 149 -5.32 16.72 -20.27
C THR A 149 -5.34 15.35 -20.97
N VAL A 150 -5.63 14.27 -20.24
CA VAL A 150 -5.62 12.91 -20.78
C VAL A 150 -6.84 12.69 -21.67
N SER A 151 -6.65 12.01 -22.80
CA SER A 151 -7.74 11.78 -23.76
C SER A 151 -8.89 10.96 -23.13
N PRO A 152 -10.17 11.25 -23.44
CA PRO A 152 -11.31 10.52 -22.89
C PRO A 152 -11.26 9.01 -23.12
N ALA A 153 -10.76 8.56 -24.27
CA ALA A 153 -10.62 7.13 -24.57
C ALA A 153 -9.63 6.42 -23.64
N LEU A 154 -8.52 7.10 -23.28
CA LEU A 154 -7.53 6.56 -22.36
C LEU A 154 -8.05 6.59 -20.92
N LEU A 155 -8.77 7.64 -20.53
CA LEU A 155 -9.43 7.71 -19.22
C LEU A 155 -10.44 6.58 -19.04
N GLY A 156 -11.26 6.30 -20.06
CA GLY A 156 -12.19 5.17 -20.05
C GLY A 156 -11.48 3.82 -19.89
N HIS A 157 -10.32 3.64 -20.53
CA HIS A 157 -9.52 2.42 -20.33
C HIS A 157 -8.91 2.31 -18.92
N ILE A 158 -8.45 3.42 -18.34
CA ILE A 158 -7.85 3.43 -17.00
C ILE A 158 -8.88 3.13 -15.92
N LYS A 159 -10.14 3.57 -16.12
CA LYS A 159 -11.24 3.40 -15.17
C LYS A 159 -11.74 1.95 -15.07
N GLU A 160 -11.76 1.25 -16.20
CA GLU A 160 -12.34 -0.08 -16.27
C GLU A 160 -11.41 -1.16 -15.70
N CYS A 161 -11.97 -2.11 -14.96
CA CYS A 161 -11.23 -3.24 -14.42
C CYS A 161 -10.93 -4.26 -15.53
N ASN A 162 -9.65 -4.51 -15.83
CA ASN A 162 -9.22 -5.43 -16.90
C ASN A 162 -9.79 -6.85 -16.77
N ASN A 163 -9.66 -7.48 -15.59
CA ASN A 163 -10.12 -8.85 -15.35
C ASN A 163 -10.87 -8.96 -14.02
N LEU A 164 -11.98 -9.71 -14.03
CA LEU A 164 -12.63 -10.21 -12.82
C LEU A 164 -12.75 -11.73 -12.90
N LEU A 165 -12.32 -12.41 -11.85
CA LEU A 165 -12.50 -13.84 -11.68
C LEU A 165 -13.48 -14.08 -10.53
N GLU A 166 -14.60 -14.70 -10.83
CA GLU A 166 -15.50 -15.31 -9.84
C GLU A 166 -15.42 -16.83 -9.96
N PHE A 167 -15.32 -17.52 -8.84
CA PHE A 167 -15.33 -18.96 -8.82
C PHE A 167 -15.88 -19.51 -7.51
N THR A 168 -16.44 -20.71 -7.58
CA THR A 168 -16.93 -21.45 -6.42
C THR A 168 -16.15 -22.75 -6.30
N PHE A 169 -15.78 -23.14 -5.08
CA PHE A 169 -15.07 -24.38 -4.83
C PHE A 169 -15.63 -25.10 -3.59
N PRO A 170 -15.72 -26.44 -3.62
CA PRO A 170 -16.15 -27.21 -2.47
C PRO A 170 -15.03 -27.37 -1.45
N ILE A 171 -15.39 -27.36 -0.17
CA ILE A 171 -14.56 -27.82 0.94
C ILE A 171 -15.29 -28.93 1.71
N LEU A 172 -14.51 -29.84 2.31
CA LEU A 172 -15.03 -30.80 3.28
C LEU A 172 -14.84 -30.21 4.68
N ARG A 173 -15.96 -29.91 5.34
CA ARG A 173 -16.02 -29.44 6.73
C ARG A 173 -15.58 -30.55 7.69
N THR A 174 -15.18 -30.18 8.91
CA THR A 174 -14.79 -31.16 9.94
C THR A 174 -15.94 -32.06 10.37
N ASN A 175 -17.19 -31.61 10.23
CA ASN A 175 -18.39 -32.42 10.44
C ASN A 175 -18.72 -33.39 9.28
N GLY A 176 -17.88 -33.46 8.24
CA GLY A 176 -18.06 -34.32 7.06
C GLY A 176 -19.01 -33.77 5.99
N GLN A 177 -19.61 -32.59 6.19
CA GLN A 177 -20.45 -31.95 5.18
C GLN A 177 -19.60 -31.26 4.10
N ILE A 178 -20.12 -31.23 2.87
CA ILE A 178 -19.52 -30.46 1.79
C ILE A 178 -20.15 -29.08 1.77
N GLU A 179 -19.33 -28.05 1.82
CA GLU A 179 -19.75 -26.66 1.71
C GLU A 179 -19.15 -26.03 0.45
N LEU A 180 -19.96 -25.24 -0.28
CA LEU A 180 -19.50 -24.49 -1.44
C LEU A 180 -19.11 -23.07 -1.02
N ILE A 181 -17.86 -22.71 -1.25
CA ILE A 181 -17.33 -21.39 -0.92
C ILE A 181 -17.11 -20.60 -2.20
N ARG A 182 -17.54 -19.34 -2.18
CA ARG A 182 -17.37 -18.40 -3.27
C ARG A 182 -16.13 -17.53 -3.06
N GLY A 183 -15.38 -17.31 -4.13
CA GLY A 183 -14.20 -16.47 -4.15
C GLY A 183 -14.16 -15.54 -5.36
N TYR A 184 -13.52 -14.40 -5.18
CA TYR A 184 -13.32 -13.35 -6.17
C TYR A 184 -11.85 -12.94 -6.27
N ARG A 185 -11.39 -12.57 -7.47
CA ARG A 185 -10.13 -11.84 -7.71
C ARG A 185 -10.32 -10.87 -8.87
N ALA A 186 -10.29 -9.57 -8.60
CA ALA A 186 -10.25 -8.53 -9.61
C ALA A 186 -8.80 -8.06 -9.83
N GLN A 187 -8.43 -7.85 -11.09
CA GLN A 187 -7.20 -7.21 -11.52
C GLN A 187 -7.61 -5.97 -12.30
N HIS A 188 -7.47 -4.82 -11.66
CA HIS A 188 -7.97 -3.57 -12.21
C HIS A 188 -7.15 -3.11 -13.40
N SER A 189 -5.81 -3.13 -13.30
CA SER A 189 -4.94 -2.66 -14.38
C SER A 189 -3.70 -3.51 -14.53
N HIS A 190 -3.28 -3.75 -15.77
CA HIS A 190 -2.02 -4.43 -16.12
C HIS A 190 -0.95 -3.47 -16.67
N HIS A 191 -1.12 -2.15 -16.53
CA HIS A 191 -0.15 -1.17 -17.04
C HIS A 191 1.27 -1.41 -16.47
N ARG A 192 1.33 -1.94 -15.24
CA ARG A 192 2.51 -2.53 -14.60
C ARG A 192 2.16 -3.92 -14.08
N LEU A 193 3.10 -4.86 -14.22
CA LEU A 193 3.02 -6.20 -13.67
C LEU A 193 4.16 -6.43 -12.68
N PRO A 194 3.93 -7.22 -11.61
CA PRO A 194 2.69 -7.93 -11.30
C PRO A 194 1.57 -6.99 -10.81
N THR A 195 0.33 -7.47 -10.82
CA THR A 195 -0.75 -6.80 -10.07
C THR A 195 -0.62 -7.08 -8.57
N LYS A 196 -1.15 -6.20 -7.73
CA LYS A 196 -0.97 -6.24 -6.28
C LYS A 196 -2.26 -5.95 -5.54
N GLY A 197 -2.62 -6.85 -4.62
CA GLY A 197 -3.90 -6.73 -3.92
C GLY A 197 -4.11 -7.71 -2.78
N GLY A 198 -4.68 -7.27 -1.67
CA GLY A 198 -4.99 -8.12 -0.53
C GLY A 198 -6.08 -9.18 -0.79
N ILE A 199 -6.19 -10.18 0.09
CA ILE A 199 -7.30 -11.15 0.13
C ILE A 199 -8.13 -10.94 1.39
N ARG A 200 -9.41 -10.59 1.23
CA ARG A 200 -10.36 -10.32 2.33
C ARG A 200 -11.22 -11.55 2.65
N TYR A 201 -11.36 -11.90 3.92
CA TYR A 201 -12.33 -12.89 4.41
C TYR A 201 -13.46 -12.15 5.12
N ASP A 202 -14.59 -11.99 4.44
CA ASP A 202 -15.80 -11.36 4.98
C ASP A 202 -17.03 -11.85 4.22
N VAL A 203 -18.18 -11.93 4.89
CA VAL A 203 -19.45 -12.37 4.28
C VAL A 203 -20.05 -11.34 3.33
N ARG A 204 -19.64 -10.08 3.42
CA ARG A 204 -20.10 -8.96 2.58
C ARG A 204 -19.31 -8.81 1.29
N VAL A 205 -18.26 -9.62 1.10
CA VAL A 205 -17.46 -9.60 -0.13
C VAL A 205 -18.36 -9.77 -1.34
N SER A 206 -18.26 -8.81 -2.27
CA SER A 206 -19.05 -8.76 -3.50
C SER A 206 -18.16 -8.36 -4.68
N GLU A 207 -18.67 -8.57 -5.89
CA GLU A 207 -17.98 -8.15 -7.12
C GLU A 207 -17.63 -6.65 -7.12
N ASP A 208 -18.61 -5.80 -6.79
CA ASP A 208 -18.45 -4.34 -6.79
C ASP A 208 -17.41 -3.88 -5.77
N GLU A 209 -17.44 -4.45 -4.56
CA GLU A 209 -16.45 -4.15 -3.52
C GLU A 209 -15.03 -4.51 -3.97
N VAL A 210 -14.87 -5.71 -4.54
CA VAL A 210 -13.55 -6.20 -4.99
C VAL A 210 -13.02 -5.38 -6.16
N LYS A 211 -13.89 -4.97 -7.11
CA LYS A 211 -13.52 -4.05 -8.20
C LYS A 211 -13.08 -2.69 -7.68
N ALA A 212 -13.86 -2.08 -6.78
CA ALA A 212 -13.55 -0.78 -6.21
C ALA A 212 -12.21 -0.78 -5.45
N LEU A 213 -11.98 -1.79 -4.61
CA LEU A 213 -10.72 -1.96 -3.89
C LEU A 213 -9.54 -2.23 -4.83
N ALA A 214 -9.74 -2.96 -5.93
CA ALA A 214 -8.69 -3.18 -6.94
C ALA A 214 -8.34 -1.89 -7.70
N ALA A 215 -9.33 -1.04 -8.00
CA ALA A 215 -9.12 0.28 -8.57
C ALA A 215 -8.31 1.17 -7.64
N LEU A 216 -8.72 1.27 -6.37
CA LEU A 216 -7.97 2.01 -5.34
C LEU A 216 -6.53 1.51 -5.21
N MET A 217 -6.28 0.20 -5.29
CA MET A 217 -4.91 -0.33 -5.28
C MET A 217 -4.07 0.16 -6.48
N THR A 218 -4.68 0.32 -7.67
CA THR A 218 -3.96 0.83 -8.84
C THR A 218 -3.55 2.29 -8.62
N PHE A 219 -4.50 3.14 -8.21
CA PHE A 219 -4.24 4.56 -8.02
C PHE A 219 -3.30 4.82 -6.84
N LYS A 220 -3.43 4.04 -5.77
CA LYS A 220 -2.51 4.06 -4.63
C LYS A 220 -1.09 3.72 -5.04
N CYS A 221 -0.87 2.61 -5.75
CA CYS A 221 0.46 2.24 -6.24
C CYS A 221 1.08 3.34 -7.11
N ALA A 222 0.28 3.95 -8.00
CA ALA A 222 0.75 5.06 -8.82
C ALA A 222 1.08 6.32 -8.00
N THR A 223 0.30 6.62 -6.95
CA THR A 223 0.52 7.80 -6.09
C THR A 223 1.87 7.72 -5.37
N VAL A 224 2.27 6.53 -4.92
CA VAL A 224 3.55 6.31 -4.20
C VAL A 224 4.65 5.67 -5.06
N ASP A 225 4.52 5.73 -6.39
CA ASP A 225 5.50 5.20 -7.35
C ASP A 225 5.88 3.72 -7.17
N VAL A 226 4.99 2.93 -6.59
CA VAL A 226 5.15 1.47 -6.49
C VAL A 226 4.77 0.83 -7.83
N PRO A 227 5.64 0.01 -8.45
CA PRO A 227 5.46 -0.43 -9.83
C PRO A 227 4.52 -1.64 -9.97
N PHE A 228 3.30 -1.53 -9.47
CA PHE A 228 2.27 -2.57 -9.56
C PHE A 228 0.96 -2.03 -10.13
N GLY A 229 0.30 -2.85 -10.96
CA GLY A 229 -1.13 -2.70 -11.21
C GLY A 229 -1.95 -3.07 -9.98
N GLY A 230 -3.15 -2.53 -9.81
CA GLY A 230 -3.99 -2.88 -8.67
C GLY A 230 -4.76 -4.18 -8.87
N ALA A 231 -4.89 -4.94 -7.80
CA ALA A 231 -5.76 -6.09 -7.70
C ALA A 231 -6.46 -6.12 -6.34
N LYS A 232 -7.45 -6.99 -6.18
CA LYS A 232 -8.04 -7.34 -4.88
C LYS A 232 -8.70 -8.69 -5.02
N GLY A 233 -8.68 -9.51 -3.96
CA GLY A 233 -9.49 -10.71 -3.89
C GLY A 233 -10.27 -10.78 -2.59
N GLY A 234 -11.26 -11.66 -2.57
CA GLY A 234 -12.05 -11.93 -1.39
C GLY A 234 -12.64 -13.32 -1.40
N VAL A 235 -12.88 -13.86 -0.21
CA VAL A 235 -13.54 -15.15 0.02
C VAL A 235 -14.74 -14.89 0.91
N VAL A 236 -15.91 -15.31 0.44
CA VAL A 236 -17.20 -15.01 1.08
C VAL A 236 -17.43 -15.97 2.24
N ILE A 237 -16.79 -15.70 3.38
CA ILE A 237 -16.88 -16.49 4.61
C ILE A 237 -16.85 -15.63 5.87
N ASP A 238 -17.48 -16.12 6.93
CA ASP A 238 -17.27 -15.61 8.28
C ASP A 238 -16.19 -16.45 8.97
N ARG A 239 -14.98 -15.90 9.12
CA ARG A 239 -13.84 -16.60 9.72
C ARG A 239 -14.10 -17.19 11.10
N THR A 240 -15.06 -16.66 11.86
CA THR A 240 -15.36 -17.14 13.23
C THR A 240 -16.08 -18.48 13.25
N LYS A 241 -16.60 -18.93 12.09
CA LYS A 241 -17.36 -20.19 11.94
C LYS A 241 -16.51 -21.38 11.45
N TYR A 242 -15.22 -21.16 11.24
CA TYR A 242 -14.29 -22.17 10.71
C TYR A 242 -13.15 -22.36 11.71
N ASP A 243 -12.71 -23.60 11.86
CA ASP A 243 -11.48 -23.88 12.58
C ASP A 243 -10.24 -23.62 11.69
N ASP A 244 -9.06 -23.65 12.30
CA ASP A 244 -7.80 -23.35 11.60
C ASP A 244 -7.49 -24.34 10.47
N MET A 245 -7.89 -25.61 10.60
CA MET A 245 -7.67 -26.63 9.57
C MET A 245 -8.60 -26.41 8.37
N GLU A 246 -9.83 -25.98 8.61
CA GLU A 246 -10.78 -25.59 7.58
C GLU A 246 -10.33 -24.33 6.86
N LEU A 247 -9.88 -23.30 7.60
CA LEU A 247 -9.31 -22.08 7.02
C LEU A 247 -8.08 -22.38 6.16
N GLU A 248 -7.22 -23.31 6.59
CA GLU A 248 -6.09 -23.77 5.77
C GLU A 248 -6.58 -24.41 4.46
N ARG A 249 -7.53 -25.35 4.52
CA ARG A 249 -8.11 -25.99 3.33
C ARG A 249 -8.73 -24.99 2.37
N ILE A 250 -9.46 -24.00 2.91
CA ILE A 250 -10.07 -22.91 2.14
C ILE A 250 -8.98 -22.11 1.42
N THR A 251 -7.98 -21.63 2.17
CA THR A 251 -6.89 -20.80 1.64
C THR A 251 -6.11 -21.53 0.54
N ARG A 252 -5.75 -22.80 0.78
CA ARG A 252 -5.02 -23.61 -0.18
C ARG A 252 -5.85 -23.90 -1.42
N ARG A 253 -7.13 -24.27 -1.26
CA ARG A 253 -8.00 -24.53 -2.42
C ARG A 253 -8.24 -23.27 -3.24
N PHE A 254 -8.48 -22.14 -2.59
CA PHE A 254 -8.58 -20.83 -3.24
C PHE A 254 -7.30 -20.51 -4.04
N THR A 255 -6.12 -20.75 -3.46
CA THR A 255 -4.83 -20.56 -4.13
C THR A 255 -4.70 -21.44 -5.37
N VAL A 256 -5.11 -22.72 -5.30
CA VAL A 256 -5.11 -23.61 -6.48
C VAL A 256 -6.02 -23.08 -7.59
N GLU A 257 -7.20 -22.56 -7.25
CA GLU A 257 -8.11 -21.96 -8.24
C GLU A 257 -7.51 -20.70 -8.89
N LEU A 258 -6.74 -19.90 -8.14
CA LEU A 258 -5.99 -18.77 -8.71
C LEU A 258 -4.85 -19.22 -9.63
N ILE A 259 -4.07 -20.24 -9.23
CA ILE A 259 -2.96 -20.79 -10.04
C ILE A 259 -3.47 -21.26 -11.40
N LYS A 260 -4.57 -22.05 -11.40
CA LYS A 260 -5.19 -22.56 -12.63
C LYS A 260 -5.63 -21.47 -13.60
N ARG A 261 -5.95 -20.28 -13.10
CA ARG A 261 -6.41 -19.13 -13.88
C ARG A 261 -5.32 -18.08 -14.11
N ASN A 262 -4.08 -18.39 -13.77
CA ASN A 262 -2.94 -17.47 -13.85
C ASN A 262 -3.21 -16.14 -13.11
N ALA A 263 -3.84 -16.23 -11.93
CA ALA A 263 -4.24 -15.10 -11.10
C ALA A 263 -3.45 -15.01 -9.78
N ILE A 264 -2.30 -15.68 -9.74
CA ILE A 264 -1.28 -15.60 -8.72
C ILE A 264 0.06 -15.99 -9.34
N GLY A 265 1.12 -15.27 -9.00
CA GLY A 265 2.48 -15.56 -9.42
C GLY A 265 3.38 -14.33 -9.30
N PRO A 266 4.70 -14.52 -9.09
CA PRO A 266 5.62 -13.43 -8.76
C PRO A 266 5.68 -12.34 -9.83
N ALA A 267 5.43 -12.68 -11.09
CA ALA A 267 5.44 -11.75 -12.22
C ALA A 267 4.05 -11.40 -12.77
N VAL A 268 2.97 -11.97 -12.22
CA VAL A 268 1.60 -11.82 -12.75
C VAL A 268 0.70 -11.09 -11.76
N ASP A 269 0.53 -11.66 -10.57
CA ASP A 269 -0.38 -11.15 -9.54
C ASP A 269 0.13 -11.61 -8.17
N VAL A 270 0.39 -10.66 -7.26
CA VAL A 270 0.98 -10.92 -5.95
C VAL A 270 -0.02 -10.54 -4.84
N PRO A 271 -0.69 -11.53 -4.22
CA PRO A 271 -1.59 -11.27 -3.11
C PRO A 271 -0.90 -10.72 -1.84
N ALA A 272 -1.72 -10.28 -0.89
CA ALA A 272 -1.30 -9.81 0.44
C ALA A 272 -2.40 -10.07 1.48
N PRO A 273 -2.13 -9.88 2.79
CA PRO A 273 -3.15 -9.83 3.81
C PRO A 273 -4.14 -8.68 3.58
N ASP A 274 -5.37 -8.87 4.05
CA ASP A 274 -6.40 -7.86 4.20
C ASP A 274 -7.29 -8.19 5.41
N TYR A 275 -8.48 -7.58 5.51
CA TYR A 275 -9.40 -7.88 6.59
C TYR A 275 -9.72 -9.38 6.64
N GLY A 276 -9.54 -9.97 7.82
CA GLY A 276 -9.78 -11.40 8.05
C GLY A 276 -8.61 -12.33 7.68
N THR A 277 -7.54 -11.87 7.06
CA THR A 277 -6.35 -12.66 6.71
C THR A 277 -5.05 -12.06 7.27
N GLY A 278 -4.01 -12.87 7.42
CA GLY A 278 -2.74 -12.45 7.99
C GLY A 278 -1.55 -13.25 7.46
N PRO A 279 -0.39 -13.17 8.15
CA PRO A 279 0.81 -13.91 7.75
C PRO A 279 0.59 -15.43 7.63
N ARG A 280 -0.29 -16.00 8.45
CA ARG A 280 -0.64 -17.42 8.40
C ARG A 280 -1.20 -17.83 7.03
N GLU A 281 -2.24 -17.14 6.56
CA GLU A 281 -2.85 -17.41 5.26
C GLU A 281 -1.85 -17.18 4.12
N MET A 282 -1.02 -16.14 4.20
CA MET A 282 0.01 -15.89 3.19
C MET A 282 1.07 -17.01 3.15
N GLY A 283 1.40 -17.60 4.30
CA GLY A 283 2.25 -18.78 4.40
C GLY A 283 1.66 -19.98 3.66
N TRP A 284 0.36 -20.26 3.87
CA TRP A 284 -0.34 -21.33 3.17
C TRP A 284 -0.42 -21.09 1.66
N MET A 285 -0.69 -19.85 1.23
CA MET A 285 -0.70 -19.48 -0.20
C MET A 285 0.67 -19.70 -0.84
N LYS A 286 1.75 -19.24 -0.20
CA LYS A 286 3.13 -19.43 -0.67
C LYS A 286 3.47 -20.91 -0.80
N ASP A 287 3.18 -21.70 0.22
CA ASP A 287 3.49 -23.13 0.27
C ASP A 287 2.74 -23.90 -0.84
N THR A 288 1.45 -23.60 -1.02
CA THR A 288 0.68 -24.17 -2.12
C THR A 288 1.19 -23.72 -3.48
N TYR A 289 1.55 -22.45 -3.67
CA TYR A 289 2.11 -21.99 -4.94
C TYR A 289 3.44 -22.68 -5.28
N GLU A 290 4.32 -22.83 -4.29
CA GLU A 290 5.60 -23.51 -4.46
C GLU A 290 5.44 -24.98 -4.85
N ALA A 291 4.49 -25.69 -4.24
CA ALA A 291 4.20 -27.08 -4.59
C ALA A 291 3.78 -27.27 -6.06
N PHE A 292 3.06 -26.30 -6.62
CA PHE A 292 2.60 -26.33 -8.02
C PHE A 292 3.61 -25.76 -9.02
N ASN A 293 4.57 -24.94 -8.55
CA ASN A 293 5.56 -24.27 -9.40
C ASN A 293 7.02 -24.55 -8.94
N PRO A 294 7.46 -25.83 -8.89
CA PRO A 294 8.76 -26.22 -8.34
C PRO A 294 9.98 -25.75 -9.14
N ASN A 295 9.76 -25.30 -10.38
CA ASN A 295 10.83 -24.82 -11.28
C ASN A 295 10.95 -23.29 -11.30
N ASP A 296 10.02 -22.58 -10.65
CA ASP A 296 10.09 -21.14 -10.52
C ASP A 296 11.02 -20.79 -9.34
N ILE A 297 12.08 -20.04 -9.62
CA ILE A 297 13.05 -19.57 -8.62
C ILE A 297 12.48 -18.43 -7.76
N ASP A 298 11.54 -17.67 -8.32
CA ASP A 298 10.92 -16.50 -7.70
C ASP A 298 9.59 -16.85 -7.03
N ARG A 299 9.22 -18.14 -6.96
CA ARG A 299 7.97 -18.62 -6.37
C ARG A 299 7.69 -18.12 -4.96
N ILE A 300 8.72 -17.80 -4.18
CA ILE A 300 8.57 -17.22 -2.84
C ILE A 300 7.97 -15.81 -2.86
N ALA A 301 8.16 -15.07 -3.96
CA ALA A 301 7.61 -13.74 -4.21
C ALA A 301 6.16 -13.76 -4.74
N CYS A 302 5.52 -14.93 -4.88
CA CYS A 302 4.12 -15.02 -5.36
C CYS A 302 3.09 -14.34 -4.45
N VAL A 303 3.44 -14.10 -3.18
CA VAL A 303 2.60 -13.46 -2.17
C VAL A 303 3.48 -12.66 -1.20
N THR A 304 2.92 -11.63 -0.58
CA THR A 304 3.60 -10.73 0.38
C THR A 304 2.85 -10.71 1.71
N GLY A 305 3.42 -10.09 2.75
CA GLY A 305 2.88 -10.15 4.10
C GLY A 305 3.11 -11.51 4.75
N LYS A 306 4.14 -12.24 4.32
CA LYS A 306 4.48 -13.57 4.83
C LYS A 306 5.09 -13.48 6.23
N PRO A 307 5.09 -14.59 6.99
CA PRO A 307 5.91 -14.70 8.19
C PRO A 307 7.38 -14.48 7.85
N ILE A 308 8.15 -13.87 8.77
CA ILE A 308 9.56 -13.50 8.53
C ILE A 308 10.40 -14.73 8.14
N ASN A 309 10.15 -15.88 8.77
CA ASN A 309 10.81 -17.16 8.49
C ASN A 309 10.44 -17.77 7.13
N LEU A 310 9.36 -17.30 6.49
CA LEU A 310 8.91 -17.75 5.15
C LEU A 310 9.19 -16.72 4.06
N GLY A 311 10.17 -15.84 4.27
CA GLY A 311 10.54 -14.79 3.32
C GLY A 311 9.83 -13.45 3.53
N GLY A 312 9.07 -13.30 4.61
CA GLY A 312 8.51 -12.01 5.03
C GLY A 312 9.59 -10.95 5.28
N ILE A 313 9.21 -9.68 5.24
CA ILE A 313 10.10 -8.56 5.54
C ILE A 313 9.81 -8.01 6.94
N ARG A 314 10.85 -7.54 7.63
CA ARG A 314 10.72 -6.90 8.94
C ARG A 314 10.02 -5.54 8.81
N GLY A 315 9.17 -5.20 9.76
CA GLY A 315 8.41 -3.95 9.75
C GLY A 315 7.19 -3.97 8.82
N ARG A 316 6.81 -5.12 8.23
CA ARG A 316 5.62 -5.18 7.38
C ARG A 316 4.33 -5.01 8.17
N ASP A 317 4.27 -5.54 9.38
CA ASP A 317 3.14 -5.45 10.31
C ASP A 317 2.81 -3.99 10.65
N ASN A 318 3.82 -3.19 10.99
CA ASN A 318 3.64 -1.80 11.39
C ASN A 318 3.71 -0.78 10.23
N ALA A 319 4.08 -1.22 9.02
CA ALA A 319 4.26 -0.37 7.84
C ALA A 319 3.09 0.58 7.53
N THR A 320 1.85 0.08 7.55
CA THR A 320 0.69 0.93 7.22
C THR A 320 0.48 2.01 8.26
N GLY A 321 0.55 1.67 9.56
CA GLY A 321 0.39 2.67 10.63
C GLY A 321 1.54 3.68 10.67
N LEU A 322 2.77 3.23 10.36
CA LEU A 322 3.92 4.12 10.26
C LEU A 322 3.80 5.07 9.06
N GLY A 323 3.30 4.59 7.92
CA GLY A 323 2.99 5.44 6.75
C GLY A 323 1.92 6.48 7.05
N VAL A 324 0.88 6.11 7.82
CA VAL A 324 -0.14 7.05 8.30
C VAL A 324 0.49 8.15 9.16
N PHE A 325 1.35 7.77 10.11
CA PHE A 325 2.08 8.73 10.93
C PHE A 325 2.92 9.70 10.09
N PHE A 326 3.74 9.19 9.15
CA PHE A 326 4.56 10.03 8.29
C PHE A 326 3.71 10.98 7.44
N GLY A 327 2.63 10.51 6.82
CA GLY A 327 1.76 11.36 6.02
C GLY A 327 1.13 12.49 6.85
N ILE A 328 0.62 12.18 8.04
CA ILE A 328 0.08 13.21 8.96
C ILE A 328 1.19 14.20 9.36
N ARG A 329 2.37 13.70 9.73
CA ARG A 329 3.52 14.52 10.14
C ARG A 329 3.90 15.52 9.05
N GLU A 330 4.05 15.06 7.82
CA GLU A 330 4.48 15.90 6.69
C GLU A 330 3.46 16.96 6.30
N PHE A 331 2.15 16.68 6.39
CA PHE A 331 1.13 17.69 6.15
C PHE A 331 1.04 18.70 7.30
N LEU A 332 1.11 18.23 8.55
CA LEU A 332 0.97 19.09 9.73
C LEU A 332 2.23 19.87 10.09
N ALA A 333 3.40 19.48 9.59
CA ALA A 333 4.63 20.26 9.70
C ALA A 333 4.56 21.59 8.92
N ARG A 334 3.64 21.71 7.95
CA ARG A 334 3.52 22.87 7.08
C ARG A 334 2.61 23.93 7.68
N THR A 335 3.15 25.14 7.86
CA THR A 335 2.41 26.28 8.42
C THR A 335 1.24 26.71 7.53
N ASP A 336 1.43 26.72 6.21
CA ASP A 336 0.39 27.08 5.25
C ASP A 336 -0.82 26.13 5.28
N VAL A 337 -0.60 24.83 5.51
CA VAL A 337 -1.67 23.84 5.73
C VAL A 337 -2.39 24.15 7.04
N VAL A 338 -1.65 24.30 8.14
CA VAL A 338 -2.22 24.51 9.47
C VAL A 338 -3.08 25.77 9.52
N GLU A 339 -2.60 26.87 8.93
CA GLU A 339 -3.31 28.15 8.85
C GLU A 339 -4.55 28.04 7.94
N ARG A 340 -4.42 27.42 6.76
CA ARG A 340 -5.52 27.29 5.79
C ARG A 340 -6.70 26.48 6.34
N TYR A 341 -6.43 25.50 7.20
CA TYR A 341 -7.44 24.58 7.74
C TYR A 341 -7.75 24.83 9.22
N GLY A 342 -7.29 25.93 9.81
CA GLY A 342 -7.68 26.37 11.15
C GLY A 342 -7.26 25.42 12.27
N ILE A 343 -6.12 24.75 12.15
CA ILE A 343 -5.69 23.73 13.12
C ILE A 343 -5.19 24.42 14.41
N ARG A 344 -5.97 24.29 15.50
CA ARG A 344 -5.85 25.11 16.74
C ARG A 344 -4.49 25.09 17.42
N LYS A 345 -3.81 23.95 17.45
CA LYS A 345 -2.52 23.75 18.18
C LYS A 345 -1.26 24.03 17.34
N GLY A 346 -1.36 24.76 16.23
CA GLY A 346 -0.22 25.10 15.38
C GLY A 346 0.39 23.91 14.63
N PRO A 347 1.57 24.09 13.99
CA PRO A 347 2.26 23.04 13.24
C PRO A 347 2.80 21.90 14.13
N GLY A 348 2.95 20.72 13.53
CA GLY A 348 3.43 19.49 14.19
C GLY A 348 2.30 18.57 14.64
N ILE A 349 2.63 17.55 15.44
CA ILE A 349 1.67 16.57 16.00
C ILE A 349 1.57 16.67 17.53
N GLU A 350 2.62 17.18 18.19
CA GLU A 350 2.76 17.18 19.64
C GLU A 350 1.56 17.83 20.35
N GLY A 351 1.04 17.13 21.36
CA GLY A 351 -0.11 17.58 22.16
C GLY A 351 -1.46 17.59 21.45
N LYS A 352 -1.56 17.16 20.18
CA LYS A 352 -2.84 17.08 19.46
C LYS A 352 -3.70 15.92 19.94
N ASP A 353 -5.02 16.14 19.96
CA ASP A 353 -6.01 15.16 20.37
C ASP A 353 -6.42 14.28 19.20
N VAL A 354 -6.28 12.97 19.37
CA VAL A 354 -6.47 11.99 18.30
C VAL A 354 -7.56 11.00 18.66
N VAL A 355 -8.52 10.83 17.76
CA VAL A 355 -9.54 9.77 17.82
C VAL A 355 -9.20 8.71 16.78
N VAL A 356 -9.22 7.44 17.18
CA VAL A 356 -8.95 6.32 16.27
C VAL A 356 -10.13 5.36 16.24
N GLN A 357 -10.64 5.08 15.04
CA GLN A 357 -11.68 4.08 14.85
C GLN A 357 -11.07 2.79 14.31
N GLY A 358 -11.26 1.70 15.05
CA GLY A 358 -10.71 0.38 14.78
C GLY A 358 -9.38 0.16 15.50
N LEU A 359 -9.28 -0.93 16.25
CA LEU A 359 -8.06 -1.37 16.94
C LEU A 359 -7.43 -2.58 16.24
N GLY A 360 -7.70 -2.72 14.94
CA GLY A 360 -7.00 -3.64 14.05
C GLY A 360 -5.53 -3.28 13.86
N ASN A 361 -4.85 -3.97 12.93
CA ASN A 361 -3.43 -3.75 12.69
C ASN A 361 -3.10 -2.28 12.35
N VAL A 362 -3.89 -1.65 11.47
CA VAL A 362 -3.66 -0.26 11.07
C VAL A 362 -3.91 0.70 12.23
N GLY A 363 -5.09 0.67 12.84
CA GLY A 363 -5.43 1.60 13.92
C GLY A 363 -4.56 1.47 15.17
N TYR A 364 -4.16 0.25 15.55
CA TYR A 364 -3.20 0.03 16.64
C TYR A 364 -1.83 0.68 16.35
N TRP A 365 -1.23 0.40 15.18
CA TRP A 365 0.08 0.95 14.87
C TRP A 365 0.03 2.47 14.63
N SER A 366 -1.04 2.99 14.01
CA SER A 366 -1.24 4.42 13.85
C SER A 366 -1.34 5.12 15.21
N SER A 367 -2.22 4.67 16.11
CA SER A 367 -2.36 5.26 17.46
C SER A 367 -1.06 5.17 18.26
N ARG A 368 -0.37 4.03 18.20
CA ARG A 368 0.92 3.84 18.86
C ARG A 368 1.98 4.83 18.36
N PHE A 369 2.18 4.99 17.06
CA PHE A 369 3.19 5.92 16.54
C PHE A 369 2.80 7.38 16.75
N MET A 370 1.51 7.71 16.68
CA MET A 370 1.02 9.04 17.05
C MET A 370 1.38 9.38 18.50
N CYS A 371 1.27 8.42 19.42
CA CYS A 371 1.68 8.58 20.82
C CYS A 371 3.20 8.60 20.99
N GLU A 372 3.92 7.55 20.56
CA GLU A 372 5.36 7.37 20.82
C GLU A 372 6.24 8.37 20.06
N LEU A 373 5.97 8.58 18.76
CA LEU A 373 6.79 9.44 17.89
C LEU A 373 6.22 10.84 17.78
N GLY A 374 4.89 10.94 17.71
CA GLY A 374 4.18 12.21 17.55
C GLY A 374 3.90 12.95 18.86
N ARG A 375 4.00 12.27 20.01
CA ARG A 375 3.58 12.81 21.32
C ARG A 375 2.15 13.37 21.30
N ALA A 376 1.29 12.74 20.51
CA ALA A 376 -0.13 13.04 20.44
C ALA A 376 -0.88 12.35 21.59
N ARG A 377 -2.00 12.92 21.98
CA ARG A 377 -2.88 12.37 23.01
C ARG A 377 -4.00 11.59 22.36
N ILE A 378 -4.06 10.27 22.60
CA ILE A 378 -5.16 9.44 22.10
C ILE A 378 -6.37 9.64 23.02
N VAL A 379 -7.38 10.38 22.58
CA VAL A 379 -8.54 10.72 23.42
C VAL A 379 -9.67 9.70 23.31
N ALA A 380 -9.78 9.00 22.18
CA ALA A 380 -10.74 7.92 22.03
C ALA A 380 -10.27 6.81 21.09
N ILE A 381 -10.67 5.58 21.41
CA ILE A 381 -10.48 4.39 20.57
C ILE A 381 -11.83 3.69 20.43
N ALA A 382 -12.31 3.55 19.20
CA ALA A 382 -13.58 2.89 18.89
C ALA A 382 -13.37 1.48 18.31
N GLU A 383 -14.24 0.55 18.69
CA GLU A 383 -14.34 -0.78 18.11
C GLU A 383 -15.80 -1.19 17.88
N ARG A 384 -16.04 -2.33 17.23
CA ARG A 384 -17.38 -2.81 16.86
C ARG A 384 -18.47 -2.78 17.95
N ASP A 385 -18.11 -2.86 19.23
CA ASP A 385 -19.05 -3.00 20.36
C ASP A 385 -19.26 -1.68 21.15
N GLY A 386 -18.52 -0.62 20.81
CA GLY A 386 -18.51 0.67 21.51
C GLY A 386 -17.14 1.35 21.46
N PHE A 387 -16.94 2.40 22.24
CA PHE A 387 -15.68 3.15 22.25
C PHE A 387 -15.23 3.54 23.66
N LEU A 388 -13.93 3.71 23.82
CA LEU A 388 -13.32 4.28 25.02
C LEU A 388 -13.08 5.77 24.81
N VAL A 389 -13.34 6.57 25.83
CA VAL A 389 -12.98 7.99 25.89
C VAL A 389 -12.11 8.23 27.11
N SER A 390 -10.98 8.91 26.95
CA SER A 390 -10.12 9.34 28.06
C SER A 390 -10.18 10.85 28.23
N ARG A 391 -10.43 11.29 29.46
CA ARG A 391 -10.26 12.68 29.89
C ARG A 391 -8.88 12.93 30.50
N SER A 392 -8.03 11.91 30.55
CA SER A 392 -6.69 12.03 31.12
C SER A 392 -5.80 12.98 30.31
N PRO A 393 -4.90 13.74 30.95
CA PRO A 393 -3.86 14.51 30.25
C PRO A 393 -2.96 13.63 29.38
N ASN A 394 -2.77 12.35 29.75
CA ASN A 394 -1.92 11.41 29.00
C ASN A 394 -2.69 10.65 27.91
N GLY A 395 -4.03 10.76 27.86
CA GLY A 395 -4.87 10.02 26.91
C GLY A 395 -4.98 8.52 27.25
N LEU A 396 -5.24 7.72 26.22
CA LEU A 396 -5.26 6.25 26.25
C LEU A 396 -3.90 5.73 25.79
N ASP A 397 -3.35 4.73 26.49
CA ASP A 397 -2.22 3.94 26.00
C ASP A 397 -2.75 2.87 25.00
N PRO A 398 -2.42 2.98 23.70
CA PRO A 398 -2.89 2.02 22.71
C PRO A 398 -2.42 0.58 22.95
N THR A 399 -1.24 0.40 23.53
CA THR A 399 -0.67 -0.91 23.84
C THR A 399 -1.42 -1.60 24.97
N ASP A 400 -1.79 -0.85 26.01
CA ASP A 400 -2.59 -1.39 27.10
C ASP A 400 -4.03 -1.68 26.67
N VAL A 401 -4.65 -0.77 25.91
CA VAL A 401 -5.99 -1.00 25.35
C VAL A 401 -5.98 -2.24 24.43
N LYS A 402 -4.94 -2.39 23.60
CA LYS A 402 -4.80 -3.57 22.72
C LYS A 402 -4.62 -4.86 23.51
N ARG A 403 -3.85 -4.82 24.60
CA ARG A 403 -3.67 -5.97 25.51
C ARG A 403 -4.99 -6.36 26.16
N HIS A 404 -5.76 -5.40 26.67
CA HIS A 404 -7.10 -5.64 27.23
C HIS A 404 -8.03 -6.29 26.20
N PHE A 405 -8.09 -5.74 24.99
CA PHE A 405 -8.91 -6.28 23.92
C PHE A 405 -8.49 -7.70 23.51
N ALA A 406 -7.19 -7.99 23.49
CA ALA A 406 -6.68 -9.33 23.18
C ALA A 406 -7.06 -10.38 24.24
N MET A 407 -7.16 -9.98 25.51
CA MET A 407 -7.54 -10.88 26.61
C MET A 407 -9.05 -11.10 26.71
N HIS A 408 -9.86 -10.05 26.51
CA HIS A 408 -11.31 -10.09 26.77
C HIS A 408 -12.16 -10.15 25.50
N GLY A 409 -11.60 -9.80 24.33
CA GLY A 409 -12.32 -9.76 23.05
C GLY A 409 -13.24 -8.55 22.87
N HIS A 410 -13.26 -7.61 23.82
CA HIS A 410 -14.05 -6.38 23.81
C HIS A 410 -13.37 -5.28 24.64
N LEU A 411 -13.82 -4.02 24.49
CA LEU A 411 -13.30 -2.87 25.25
C LEU A 411 -13.95 -2.68 26.63
N ARG A 412 -15.11 -3.30 26.87
CA ARG A 412 -15.82 -3.19 28.16
C ARG A 412 -14.93 -3.63 29.32
N GLY A 413 -15.01 -2.89 30.43
CA GLY A 413 -14.25 -3.17 31.66
C GLY A 413 -12.79 -2.72 31.63
N TYR A 414 -12.35 -1.97 30.60
CA TYR A 414 -11.05 -1.32 30.61
C TYR A 414 -11.11 -0.06 31.51
N GLU A 415 -10.32 -0.04 32.58
CA GLU A 415 -10.29 1.04 33.58
C GLU A 415 -9.00 1.88 33.51
N GLY A 416 -8.14 1.63 32.51
CA GLY A 416 -6.81 2.21 32.41
C GLY A 416 -5.70 1.28 32.96
N PRO A 417 -4.43 1.71 32.91
CA PRO A 417 -3.33 0.97 33.52
C PRO A 417 -3.52 0.87 35.05
N LEU A 418 -3.05 -0.23 35.66
CA LEU A 418 -3.25 -0.57 37.08
C LEU A 418 -2.76 0.48 38.11
N ASN A 419 -2.17 1.60 37.70
CA ASN A 419 -1.58 2.64 38.55
C ASN A 419 -1.95 4.08 38.14
N VAL A 420 -3.00 4.29 37.35
CA VAL A 420 -3.49 5.63 36.95
C VAL A 420 -4.86 5.86 37.56
N ASP A 421 -5.16 7.09 38.00
CA ASP A 421 -6.39 7.47 38.68
C ASP A 421 -7.64 6.84 38.03
N GLN A 422 -8.21 5.85 38.74
CA GLN A 422 -9.43 5.16 38.35
C GLN A 422 -10.56 6.20 38.22
N GLY A 423 -11.15 6.32 37.03
CA GLY A 423 -12.26 7.26 36.75
C GLY A 423 -12.02 8.27 35.62
N GLN A 424 -10.86 8.27 34.96
CA GLN A 424 -10.58 9.15 33.81
C GLN A 424 -10.89 8.53 32.44
N VAL A 425 -11.16 7.23 32.38
CA VAL A 425 -11.52 6.50 31.16
C VAL A 425 -12.95 5.99 31.27
N GLU A 426 -13.75 6.26 30.24
CA GLU A 426 -15.16 5.89 30.15
C GLU A 426 -15.38 4.98 28.93
N TYR A 427 -16.03 3.82 29.15
CA TYR A 427 -16.50 2.97 28.07
C TYR A 427 -17.94 3.33 27.71
N VAL A 428 -18.16 3.74 26.47
CA VAL A 428 -19.47 4.05 25.91
C VAL A 428 -19.92 2.88 25.03
N PRO A 429 -20.90 2.07 25.47
CA PRO A 429 -21.44 0.99 24.65
C PRO A 429 -22.34 1.53 23.55
N GLY A 430 -22.42 0.83 22.41
CA GLY A 430 -23.36 1.14 21.34
C GLY A 430 -22.68 1.37 20.01
N ASP A 431 -23.13 2.39 19.27
CA ASP A 431 -22.66 2.67 17.92
C ASP A 431 -21.26 3.31 17.92
N PRO A 432 -20.22 2.65 17.38
CA PRO A 432 -18.89 3.23 17.30
C PRO A 432 -18.79 4.47 16.40
N CYS A 433 -19.78 4.73 15.53
CA CYS A 433 -19.81 5.93 14.71
C CYS A 433 -19.90 7.21 15.57
N GLN A 434 -20.45 7.12 16.78
CA GLN A 434 -20.49 8.26 17.71
C GLN A 434 -19.08 8.75 18.09
N ALA A 435 -18.08 7.85 18.09
CA ALA A 435 -16.70 8.25 18.34
C ALA A 435 -16.16 9.15 17.22
N LEU A 436 -16.61 8.97 15.98
CA LEU A 436 -16.18 9.78 14.82
C LEU A 436 -16.64 11.24 14.95
N GLU A 437 -17.69 11.49 15.73
CA GLU A 437 -18.31 12.80 15.94
C GLU A 437 -17.70 13.57 17.14
N LEU A 438 -16.76 12.95 17.87
CA LEU A 438 -16.06 13.58 18.98
C LEU A 438 -15.16 14.73 18.51
N GLU A 439 -15.10 15.80 19.30
CA GLU A 439 -14.17 16.90 19.09
C GLU A 439 -12.72 16.40 19.24
N CYS A 440 -11.93 16.58 18.19
CA CYS A 440 -10.51 16.22 18.18
C CYS A 440 -9.75 17.01 17.11
N ASP A 441 -8.42 17.05 17.22
CA ASP A 441 -7.58 17.66 16.20
C ASP A 441 -7.48 16.72 14.97
N ILE A 442 -7.34 15.41 15.21
CA ILE A 442 -7.11 14.40 14.17
C ILE A 442 -8.01 13.19 14.38
N LEU A 443 -8.82 12.87 13.37
CA LEU A 443 -9.64 11.67 13.29
C LEU A 443 -9.00 10.65 12.34
N ILE A 444 -8.71 9.45 12.83
CA ILE A 444 -8.10 8.36 12.07
C ILE A 444 -9.12 7.21 11.90
N PRO A 445 -9.93 7.20 10.83
CA PRO A 445 -10.76 6.05 10.49
C PRO A 445 -9.88 4.90 9.96
N ALA A 446 -9.82 3.79 10.69
CA ALA A 446 -8.95 2.64 10.42
C ALA A 446 -9.68 1.28 10.46
N ALA A 447 -11.02 1.28 10.32
CA ALA A 447 -11.84 0.07 10.36
C ALA A 447 -12.34 -0.40 8.97
N LEU A 448 -13.43 0.18 8.49
CA LEU A 448 -14.12 -0.21 7.25
C LEU A 448 -14.28 0.99 6.29
N GLU A 449 -14.65 0.70 5.04
CA GLU A 449 -15.07 1.68 4.06
C GLU A 449 -16.40 2.38 4.43
N SER A 450 -16.63 3.57 3.86
CA SER A 450 -17.90 4.32 3.93
C SER A 450 -18.42 4.68 5.34
N VAL A 451 -17.55 4.72 6.35
CA VAL A 451 -17.91 5.06 7.74
C VAL A 451 -18.24 6.54 7.95
N ILE A 452 -17.73 7.43 7.08
CA ILE A 452 -18.08 8.85 7.03
C ILE A 452 -18.91 9.07 5.76
N HIS A 453 -20.20 9.27 5.94
CA HIS A 453 -21.20 9.33 4.89
C HIS A 453 -22.07 10.59 4.99
N GLY A 454 -22.94 10.82 4.01
CA GLY A 454 -23.75 12.05 3.95
C GLY A 454 -24.64 12.26 5.19
N GLY A 455 -24.97 11.19 5.92
CA GLY A 455 -25.79 11.25 7.14
C GLY A 455 -25.05 11.66 8.42
N ASN A 456 -23.72 11.55 8.48
CA ASN A 456 -22.93 11.93 9.65
C ASN A 456 -21.88 13.02 9.38
N ALA A 457 -21.59 13.36 8.13
CA ALA A 457 -20.57 14.35 7.76
C ALA A 457 -20.74 15.71 8.46
N SER A 458 -21.98 16.16 8.68
CA SER A 458 -22.27 17.44 9.36
C SER A 458 -21.99 17.44 10.86
N ARG A 459 -21.79 16.26 11.47
CA ARG A 459 -21.51 16.10 12.91
C ARG A 459 -20.03 15.84 13.19
N ILE A 460 -19.20 15.70 12.16
CA ILE A 460 -17.76 15.52 12.33
C ILE A 460 -17.12 16.85 12.75
N GLN A 461 -16.47 16.85 13.91
CA GLN A 461 -15.85 18.04 14.51
C GLN A 461 -14.33 18.06 14.38
N ALA A 462 -13.74 17.04 13.74
CA ALA A 462 -12.29 16.94 13.58
C ALA A 462 -11.74 18.03 12.65
N ALA A 463 -10.55 18.57 12.97
CA ALA A 463 -9.84 19.47 12.06
C ALA A 463 -9.17 18.72 10.89
N VAL A 464 -8.78 17.47 11.11
CA VAL A 464 -8.15 16.61 10.11
C VAL A 464 -8.81 15.23 10.11
N ILE A 465 -9.18 14.75 8.93
CA ILE A 465 -9.56 13.35 8.70
C ILE A 465 -8.40 12.68 7.96
N ALA A 466 -7.78 11.72 8.63
CA ALA A 466 -6.60 11.00 8.17
C ALA A 466 -7.00 9.57 7.77
N GLU A 467 -7.30 9.37 6.48
CA GLU A 467 -7.89 8.11 5.99
C GLU A 467 -6.93 6.92 6.03
N ALA A 468 -6.93 6.19 7.14
CA ALA A 468 -6.10 5.00 7.31
C ALA A 468 -6.75 3.73 6.74
N ALA A 469 -8.08 3.64 6.72
CA ALA A 469 -8.84 2.62 6.00
C ALA A 469 -8.89 2.93 4.48
N ASN A 470 -9.39 1.98 3.68
CA ASN A 470 -9.66 2.23 2.25
C ASN A 470 -11.05 2.84 2.10
N GLY A 471 -11.13 4.01 1.49
CA GLY A 471 -12.37 4.77 1.25
C GLY A 471 -13.30 4.93 2.46
N PRO A 472 -12.82 5.39 3.63
CA PRO A 472 -13.69 5.62 4.78
C PRO A 472 -14.64 6.80 4.58
N VAL A 473 -14.29 7.79 3.77
CA VAL A 473 -15.17 8.92 3.42
C VAL A 473 -15.84 8.67 2.06
N THR A 474 -17.16 8.62 2.06
CA THR A 474 -17.96 8.51 0.82
C THR A 474 -17.86 9.76 -0.05
N TYR A 475 -18.16 9.62 -1.35
CA TYR A 475 -18.26 10.77 -2.26
C TYR A 475 -19.26 11.83 -1.77
N ALA A 476 -20.41 11.42 -1.21
CA ALA A 476 -21.40 12.34 -0.67
C ALA A 476 -20.86 13.19 0.50
N ALA A 477 -20.11 12.56 1.43
CA ALA A 477 -19.48 13.28 2.54
C ALA A 477 -18.36 14.22 2.07
N ASP A 478 -17.51 13.77 1.15
CA ASP A 478 -16.43 14.59 0.56
C ASP A 478 -17.01 15.83 -0.13
N ARG A 479 -18.10 15.66 -0.89
CA ARG A 479 -18.85 16.76 -1.52
C ARG A 479 -19.47 17.72 -0.50
N TYR A 480 -19.98 17.21 0.61
CA TYR A 480 -20.47 18.04 1.71
C TYR A 480 -19.36 18.93 2.27
N PHE A 481 -18.20 18.38 2.61
CA PHE A 481 -17.08 19.17 3.14
C PHE A 481 -16.56 20.19 2.13
N LYS A 482 -16.47 19.82 0.85
CA LYS A 482 -16.08 20.74 -0.24
C LYS A 482 -17.06 21.91 -0.40
N THR A 483 -18.35 21.62 -0.38
CA THR A 483 -19.39 22.66 -0.56
C THR A 483 -19.45 23.57 0.65
N SER A 484 -19.41 23.01 1.85
CA SER A 484 -19.39 23.76 3.11
C SER A 484 -18.17 24.68 3.20
N ARG A 485 -16.98 24.22 2.79
CA ARG A 485 -15.78 25.08 2.71
C ARG A 485 -15.95 26.25 1.76
N LYS A 486 -16.59 26.05 0.59
CA LYS A 486 -16.86 27.15 -0.36
C LYS A 486 -17.83 28.18 0.20
N LEU A 487 -18.69 27.79 1.13
CA LEU A 487 -19.61 28.67 1.86
C LEU A 487 -18.96 29.32 3.10
N GLY A 488 -17.66 29.11 3.33
CA GLY A 488 -16.93 29.69 4.46
C GLY A 488 -17.14 28.95 5.78
N VAL A 489 -17.67 27.73 5.76
CA VAL A 489 -17.80 26.89 6.95
C VAL A 489 -16.49 26.13 7.18
N ASP A 490 -16.00 26.13 8.41
CA ASP A 490 -14.83 25.35 8.81
C ASP A 490 -15.07 23.87 8.54
N CYS A 491 -14.16 23.25 7.78
CA CYS A 491 -14.29 21.87 7.33
C CYS A 491 -12.94 21.15 7.44
N PRO A 492 -12.93 19.85 7.77
CA PRO A 492 -11.70 19.08 7.95
C PRO A 492 -10.82 19.06 6.71
N LEU A 493 -9.51 19.08 6.93
CA LEU A 493 -8.55 18.61 5.94
C LEU A 493 -8.72 17.09 5.78
N ILE A 494 -8.98 16.62 4.57
CA ILE A 494 -9.00 15.18 4.27
C ILE A 494 -7.65 14.80 3.67
N ILE A 495 -6.88 13.98 4.39
CA ILE A 495 -5.67 13.35 3.86
C ILE A 495 -6.09 12.00 3.26
N PRO A 496 -6.02 11.84 1.92
CA PRO A 496 -6.70 10.76 1.23
C PRO A 496 -6.05 9.40 1.42
N ASP A 497 -6.88 8.36 1.42
CA ASP A 497 -6.52 6.95 1.55
C ASP A 497 -5.53 6.47 0.48
N LEU A 498 -5.61 7.00 -0.75
CA LEU A 498 -4.67 6.73 -1.85
C LEU A 498 -3.21 6.94 -1.47
N LEU A 499 -2.95 7.89 -0.57
CA LEU A 499 -1.61 8.22 -0.12
C LEU A 499 -1.35 7.65 1.28
N LEU A 500 -2.27 7.88 2.21
CA LEU A 500 -1.96 7.77 3.63
C LEU A 500 -1.75 6.32 4.10
N ASN A 501 -2.52 5.37 3.57
CA ASN A 501 -2.40 3.96 3.94
C ASN A 501 -1.47 3.17 2.98
N ALA A 502 -0.79 3.86 2.06
CA ALA A 502 0.07 3.24 1.05
C ALA A 502 1.32 2.58 1.63
N GLY A 503 1.70 2.88 2.88
CA GLY A 503 2.86 2.25 3.51
C GLY A 503 2.80 0.72 3.53
N GLY A 504 1.60 0.13 3.61
CA GLY A 504 1.42 -1.31 3.50
C GLY A 504 1.82 -1.88 2.14
N VAL A 505 1.53 -1.17 1.04
CA VAL A 505 1.91 -1.61 -0.31
C VAL A 505 3.39 -1.33 -0.60
N THR A 506 3.93 -0.22 -0.11
CA THR A 506 5.36 0.12 -0.21
C THR A 506 6.24 -0.94 0.45
N VAL A 507 5.92 -1.35 1.68
CA VAL A 507 6.71 -2.40 2.35
C VAL A 507 6.43 -3.79 1.77
N SER A 508 5.24 -4.03 1.20
CA SER A 508 4.99 -5.25 0.41
C SER A 508 5.84 -5.28 -0.86
N TYR A 509 6.09 -4.13 -1.49
CA TYR A 509 7.00 -4.01 -2.62
C TYR A 509 8.44 -4.32 -2.20
N PHE A 510 8.90 -3.78 -1.05
CA PHE A 510 10.22 -4.13 -0.51
C PHE A 510 10.35 -5.63 -0.19
N GLU A 511 9.30 -6.25 0.36
CA GLU A 511 9.25 -7.70 0.55
C GLU A 511 9.41 -8.43 -0.77
N TRP A 512 8.65 -8.04 -1.79
CA TRP A 512 8.71 -8.63 -3.12
C TRP A 512 10.12 -8.50 -3.73
N VAL A 513 10.72 -7.31 -3.71
CA VAL A 513 12.09 -7.07 -4.20
C VAL A 513 13.12 -7.92 -3.44
N LYS A 514 13.03 -7.99 -2.10
CA LYS A 514 13.87 -8.87 -1.27
C LYS A 514 13.77 -10.33 -1.73
N ASN A 515 12.56 -10.78 -2.04
CA ASN A 515 12.27 -12.16 -2.40
C ASN A 515 12.82 -12.49 -3.79
N LEU A 516 12.74 -11.56 -4.74
CA LEU A 516 13.38 -11.67 -6.07
C LEU A 516 14.90 -11.56 -6.03
N GLY A 517 15.46 -10.80 -5.08
CA GLY A 517 16.89 -10.63 -4.92
C GLY A 517 17.56 -11.78 -4.15
N HIS A 518 16.78 -12.66 -3.52
CA HIS A 518 17.21 -13.76 -2.63
C HIS A 518 18.24 -13.35 -1.57
N LEU A 519 18.27 -12.06 -1.19
CA LEU A 519 19.22 -11.47 -0.28
C LEU A 519 18.49 -10.59 0.74
N ARG A 520 18.89 -10.71 2.01
CA ARG A 520 18.42 -9.80 3.06
C ARG A 520 19.09 -8.44 2.91
N PHE A 521 18.30 -7.37 3.01
CA PHE A 521 18.83 -6.01 3.01
C PHE A 521 19.86 -5.77 4.12
N GLY A 522 20.91 -5.01 3.81
CA GLY A 522 22.04 -4.75 4.70
C GLY A 522 23.03 -5.92 4.86
N ARG A 523 22.75 -7.13 4.34
CA ARG A 523 23.62 -8.32 4.54
C ARG A 523 25.06 -8.11 4.06
N MET A 524 25.24 -7.38 2.96
CA MET A 524 26.55 -7.15 2.34
C MET A 524 27.24 -5.86 2.80
N THR A 525 26.49 -4.87 3.28
CA THR A 525 27.01 -3.51 3.52
C THR A 525 27.10 -3.14 4.99
N ARG A 526 26.25 -3.69 5.86
CA ARG A 526 26.13 -3.27 7.27
C ARG A 526 27.46 -3.22 8.00
N ARG A 527 28.26 -4.29 7.98
CA ARG A 527 29.57 -4.31 8.67
C ARG A 527 30.61 -3.35 8.06
N VAL A 528 30.46 -3.00 6.78
CA VAL A 528 31.33 -2.02 6.13
C VAL A 528 30.95 -0.62 6.60
N GLU A 529 29.65 -0.33 6.72
CA GLU A 529 29.11 0.92 7.26
C GLU A 529 29.52 1.10 8.72
N GLU A 530 29.30 0.08 9.58
CA GLU A 530 29.68 0.09 11.00
C GLU A 530 31.18 0.42 11.18
N LYS A 531 32.05 -0.23 10.40
CA LYS A 531 33.50 0.02 10.43
C LYS A 531 33.86 1.43 9.94
N SER A 532 33.18 1.92 8.91
CA SER A 532 33.44 3.25 8.34
C SER A 532 33.04 4.34 9.32
N MET A 533 31.86 4.21 9.94
CA MET A 533 31.37 5.16 10.95
C MET A 533 32.24 5.13 12.20
N ARG A 534 32.65 3.95 12.68
CA ARG A 534 33.63 3.84 13.77
C ARG A 534 34.97 4.48 13.43
N ALA A 535 35.46 4.34 12.20
CA ALA A 535 36.71 4.99 11.78
C ALA A 535 36.58 6.52 11.82
N ILE A 536 35.43 7.06 11.41
CA ILE A 536 35.13 8.50 11.50
C ILE A 536 35.04 8.94 12.97
N ALA A 537 34.29 8.22 13.81
CA ALA A 537 34.17 8.51 15.24
C ALA A 537 35.55 8.58 15.91
N ASN A 538 36.42 7.61 15.65
CA ASN A 538 37.81 7.62 16.15
C ASN A 538 38.62 8.84 15.69
N VAL A 539 38.39 9.34 14.48
CA VAL A 539 39.05 10.57 14.00
C VAL A 539 38.51 11.79 14.75
N LEU A 540 37.18 11.88 14.96
CA LEU A 540 36.57 12.97 15.73
C LEU A 540 37.10 13.02 17.16
N GLU A 541 37.19 11.87 17.83
CA GLU A 541 37.74 11.77 19.18
C GLU A 541 39.22 12.16 19.25
N ARG A 542 40.03 11.77 18.27
CA ARG A 542 41.44 12.19 18.16
C ARG A 542 41.60 13.71 18.00
N HIS A 543 40.61 14.38 17.44
CA HIS A 543 40.57 15.84 17.30
C HIS A 543 39.87 16.55 18.46
N GLY A 544 39.61 15.84 19.57
CA GLY A 544 39.09 16.43 20.80
C GLY A 544 37.57 16.56 20.87
N MET A 545 36.83 16.06 19.87
CA MET A 545 35.37 15.97 19.92
C MET A 545 34.97 14.65 20.61
N LYS A 546 34.59 14.74 21.89
CA LYS A 546 34.03 13.59 22.61
C LYS A 546 32.58 13.38 22.19
N LEU A 547 32.27 12.20 21.67
CA LEU A 547 30.90 11.78 21.38
C LEU A 547 30.30 11.16 22.65
N GLU A 548 29.02 11.40 22.90
CA GLU A 548 28.31 10.67 23.95
C GLU A 548 28.17 9.19 23.57
N GLU A 549 28.12 8.30 24.55
CA GLU A 549 28.02 6.85 24.29
C GLU A 549 26.77 6.49 23.48
N ARG A 550 25.70 7.27 23.66
CA ARG A 550 24.47 7.15 22.88
C ARG A 550 24.69 7.49 21.41
N ASP A 551 25.23 8.68 21.13
CA ASP A 551 25.49 9.14 19.76
C ASP A 551 26.46 8.19 19.05
N LEU A 552 27.46 7.68 19.77
CA LEU A 552 28.39 6.70 19.24
C LEU A 552 27.68 5.40 18.87
N LYS A 553 26.79 4.87 19.74
CA LYS A 553 26.01 3.66 19.44
C LYS A 553 25.08 3.85 18.25
N GLU A 554 24.43 5.00 18.13
CA GLU A 554 23.54 5.32 17.00
C GLU A 554 24.35 5.47 15.70
N LEU A 555 25.47 6.18 15.73
CA LEU A 555 26.34 6.40 14.57
C LEU A 555 27.02 5.10 14.10
N GLU A 556 27.41 4.24 15.04
CA GLU A 556 27.97 2.92 14.73
C GLU A 556 26.91 1.89 14.34
N ALA A 557 25.62 2.14 14.54
CA ALA A 557 24.57 1.21 14.16
C ALA A 557 24.40 1.19 12.63
N GLY A 558 25.09 0.27 11.96
CA GLY A 558 24.88 0.04 10.53
C GLY A 558 23.43 -0.34 10.23
N ALA A 559 22.94 0.05 9.05
CA ALA A 559 21.53 -0.06 8.75
C ALA A 559 21.10 -1.53 8.62
N ASP A 560 20.20 -1.95 9.50
CA ASP A 560 19.59 -3.26 9.43
C ASP A 560 18.35 -3.24 8.51
N GLU A 561 17.79 -4.42 8.24
CA GLU A 561 16.62 -4.55 7.36
C GLU A 561 15.43 -3.70 7.84
N ALA A 562 15.19 -3.58 9.15
CA ALA A 562 14.07 -2.79 9.66
C ALA A 562 14.33 -1.28 9.50
N THR A 563 15.56 -0.84 9.77
CA THR A 563 15.98 0.56 9.55
C THR A 563 15.85 0.95 8.08
N LEU A 564 16.33 0.11 7.16
CA LEU A 564 16.23 0.36 5.72
C LEU A 564 14.78 0.41 5.24
N VAL A 565 13.91 -0.48 5.75
CA VAL A 565 12.48 -0.46 5.44
C VAL A 565 11.80 0.81 5.95
N ARG A 566 12.10 1.24 7.18
CA ARG A 566 11.55 2.48 7.74
C ARG A 566 11.98 3.71 6.94
N SER A 567 13.26 3.82 6.62
CA SER A 567 13.80 4.93 5.84
C SER A 567 13.22 4.97 4.42
N GLY A 568 13.19 3.83 3.72
CA GLY A 568 12.59 3.76 2.39
C GLY A 568 11.08 4.05 2.39
N LEU A 569 10.37 3.64 3.44
CA LEU A 569 8.96 3.97 3.63
C LEU A 569 8.76 5.47 3.86
N GLU A 570 9.55 6.07 4.74
CA GLU A 570 9.51 7.50 5.03
C GLU A 570 9.73 8.33 3.75
N ASP A 571 10.80 8.06 3.02
CA ASP A 571 11.14 8.73 1.77
C ASP A 571 9.99 8.64 0.74
N THR A 572 9.44 7.44 0.55
CA THR A 572 8.32 7.20 -0.37
C THR A 572 7.08 8.01 0.00
N ILE A 573 6.71 8.04 1.28
CA ILE A 573 5.52 8.76 1.75
C ILE A 573 5.75 10.28 1.67
N CYS A 574 6.91 10.77 2.10
CA CYS A 574 7.24 12.20 2.07
C CYS A 574 7.25 12.74 0.64
N ALA A 575 7.84 12.00 -0.30
CA ALA A 575 7.84 12.37 -1.72
C ALA A 575 6.41 12.44 -2.29
N ALA A 576 5.56 11.46 -1.97
CA ALA A 576 4.16 11.45 -2.41
C ALA A 576 3.34 12.60 -1.80
N VAL A 577 3.61 12.96 -0.53
CA VAL A 577 2.98 14.12 0.14
C VAL A 577 3.35 15.41 -0.58
N GLU A 578 4.64 15.62 -0.86
CA GLU A 578 5.14 16.80 -1.56
C GLU A 578 4.53 16.91 -2.97
N GLU A 579 4.54 15.83 -3.75
CA GLU A 579 3.96 15.80 -5.10
C GLU A 579 2.45 16.11 -5.09
N THR A 580 1.72 15.50 -4.15
CA THR A 580 0.28 15.71 -3.99
C THR A 580 -0.03 17.14 -3.56
N TRP A 581 0.75 17.70 -2.63
CA TRP A 581 0.60 19.08 -2.17
C TRP A 581 0.84 20.08 -3.31
N ASN A 582 1.92 19.90 -4.06
CA ASN A 582 2.25 20.76 -5.19
C ASN A 582 1.17 20.71 -6.26
N THR A 583 0.67 19.52 -6.57
CA THR A 583 -0.44 19.35 -7.53
C THR A 583 -1.72 20.02 -7.05
N ALA A 584 -2.06 19.89 -5.77
CA ALA A 584 -3.23 20.53 -5.18
C ALA A 584 -3.16 22.06 -5.28
N ARG A 585 -1.97 22.65 -5.09
CA ARG A 585 -1.72 24.08 -5.24
C ARG A 585 -1.78 24.53 -6.70
N GLU A 586 -1.10 23.83 -7.59
CA GLU A 586 -1.05 24.13 -9.03
C GLU A 586 -2.43 24.07 -9.68
N MET A 587 -3.24 23.07 -9.32
CA MET A 587 -4.58 22.87 -9.87
C MET A 587 -5.69 23.57 -9.08
N ASN A 588 -5.36 24.17 -7.92
CA ASN A 588 -6.33 24.69 -6.97
C ASN A 588 -7.45 23.70 -6.63
N CYS A 589 -7.08 22.47 -6.29
CA CYS A 589 -8.00 21.39 -5.90
C CYS A 589 -7.68 20.83 -4.51
N ASP A 590 -8.51 19.93 -4.00
CA ASP A 590 -8.25 19.23 -2.74
C ASP A 590 -7.23 18.09 -2.91
N LEU A 591 -6.71 17.60 -1.78
CA LEU A 591 -5.67 16.57 -1.77
C LEU A 591 -6.11 15.25 -2.43
N ARG A 592 -7.38 14.86 -2.30
CA ARG A 592 -7.88 13.63 -2.91
C ARG A 592 -7.85 13.74 -4.43
N LEU A 593 -8.42 14.82 -4.97
CA LEU A 593 -8.39 15.05 -6.43
C LEU A 593 -6.97 15.20 -6.95
N ALA A 594 -6.08 15.87 -6.21
CA ALA A 594 -4.67 15.97 -6.58
C ALA A 594 -3.98 14.60 -6.65
N ALA A 595 -4.18 13.73 -5.65
CA ALA A 595 -3.64 12.37 -5.66
C ALA A 595 -4.17 11.55 -6.85
N TYR A 596 -5.46 11.61 -7.14
CA TYR A 596 -6.02 10.98 -8.35
C TYR A 596 -5.43 11.56 -9.64
N CYS A 597 -5.24 12.87 -9.73
CA CYS A 597 -4.63 13.50 -10.90
C CYS A 597 -3.21 12.99 -11.14
N ASN A 598 -2.41 12.85 -10.08
CA ASN A 598 -1.06 12.29 -10.16
C ASN A 598 -1.09 10.83 -10.61
N ALA A 599 -1.95 10.01 -10.01
CA ALA A 599 -2.14 8.62 -10.40
C ALA A 599 -2.57 8.49 -11.88
N ILE A 600 -3.57 9.26 -12.33
CA ILE A 600 -4.07 9.27 -13.70
C ILE A 600 -2.96 9.63 -14.68
N ARG A 601 -2.20 10.69 -14.40
CA ARG A 601 -1.09 11.13 -15.26
C ARG A 601 -0.01 10.04 -15.39
N LYS A 602 0.42 9.45 -14.27
CA LYS A 602 1.44 8.40 -14.25
C LYS A 602 0.98 7.15 -15.03
N ILE A 603 -0.25 6.69 -14.81
CA ILE A 603 -0.81 5.53 -15.52
C ILE A 603 -1.00 5.84 -17.01
N ALA A 604 -1.52 7.03 -17.34
CA ALA A 604 -1.73 7.45 -18.72
C ALA A 604 -0.41 7.49 -19.51
N LEU A 605 0.68 7.95 -18.88
CA LEU A 605 2.01 7.90 -19.48
C LEU A 605 2.38 6.44 -19.78
N ASP A 606 2.34 5.54 -18.81
CA ASP A 606 2.69 4.12 -18.99
C ASP A 606 1.88 3.44 -20.10
N VAL A 607 0.56 3.68 -20.16
CA VAL A 607 -0.33 3.10 -21.18
C VAL A 607 -0.12 3.76 -22.55
N SER A 608 0.21 5.06 -22.62
CA SER A 608 0.46 5.72 -23.91
C SER A 608 1.67 5.11 -24.64
N TRP A 609 2.69 4.65 -23.91
CA TRP A 609 3.83 3.91 -24.46
C TRP A 609 3.42 2.57 -25.10
N TRP A 610 2.36 1.93 -24.60
CA TRP A 610 1.83 0.70 -25.20
C TRP A 610 1.28 0.91 -26.61
N ARG A 611 0.67 2.07 -26.90
CA ARG A 611 0.20 2.40 -28.27
C ARG A 611 1.36 2.44 -29.26
N THR A 612 2.47 3.06 -28.87
CA THR A 612 3.71 3.07 -29.66
C THR A 612 4.28 1.65 -29.79
N ARG A 613 4.25 0.86 -28.72
CA ARG A 613 4.75 -0.52 -28.70
C ARG A 613 3.94 -1.47 -29.57
N LEU A 614 2.60 -1.38 -29.57
CA LEU A 614 1.73 -2.18 -30.44
C LEU A 614 1.95 -1.87 -31.92
N LEU A 615 2.15 -0.60 -32.27
CA LEU A 615 2.52 -0.20 -33.64
C LEU A 615 3.90 -0.75 -34.06
N CYS A 616 4.86 -0.85 -33.13
CA CYS A 616 6.18 -1.41 -33.38
C CYS A 616 6.25 -2.95 -33.31
N CYS A 617 5.42 -3.60 -32.49
CA CYS A 617 5.43 -5.04 -32.23
C CYS A 617 4.38 -5.84 -33.01
N ALA A 618 3.41 -5.19 -33.66
CA ALA A 618 2.46 -5.86 -34.56
C ALA A 618 3.16 -6.80 -35.56
N PRO A 619 4.30 -6.43 -36.20
CA PRO A 619 5.00 -7.34 -37.12
C PRO A 619 5.56 -8.61 -36.45
N GLN A 620 5.90 -8.55 -35.15
CA GLN A 620 6.48 -9.68 -34.41
C GLN A 620 5.41 -10.63 -33.85
N MET A 621 4.25 -10.13 -33.42
CA MET A 621 3.13 -10.97 -32.97
C MET A 621 2.51 -11.79 -34.10
N PHE A 622 2.45 -11.25 -35.32
CA PHE A 622 2.01 -12.03 -36.50
C PHE A 622 3.01 -13.11 -36.92
N GLN A 623 4.26 -13.06 -36.45
CA GLN A 623 5.26 -14.06 -36.80
C GLN A 623 5.20 -15.31 -35.92
N SER A 624 4.68 -15.23 -34.69
CA SER A 624 4.68 -16.37 -33.75
C SER A 624 3.48 -17.31 -33.88
N ASP A 625 2.38 -16.89 -34.49
CA ASP A 625 1.14 -17.69 -34.56
C ASP A 625 0.87 -18.26 -35.97
N ARG A 626 0.92 -19.60 -36.09
CA ARG A 626 0.76 -20.33 -37.35
C ARG A 626 -0.67 -20.25 -37.90
N GLN A 627 -1.67 -20.12 -37.03
CA GLN A 627 -3.09 -20.05 -37.44
C GLN A 627 -3.46 -18.67 -38.00
N LEU A 628 -2.94 -17.60 -37.39
CA LEU A 628 -3.14 -16.23 -37.88
C LEU A 628 -2.43 -15.95 -39.21
N ARG A 629 -1.27 -16.57 -39.46
CA ARG A 629 -0.61 -16.51 -40.79
C ARG A 629 -1.48 -17.10 -41.90
N SER A 630 -2.10 -18.25 -41.65
CA SER A 630 -3.02 -18.90 -42.61
C SER A 630 -4.26 -18.03 -42.89
N TRP A 631 -4.82 -17.42 -41.85
CA TRP A 631 -5.97 -16.52 -41.97
C TRP A 631 -5.62 -15.22 -42.72
N TRP A 632 -4.43 -14.67 -42.51
CA TRP A 632 -3.99 -13.43 -43.18
C TRP A 632 -3.58 -13.67 -44.64
N GLN A 633 -2.92 -14.80 -44.93
CA GLN A 633 -2.55 -15.18 -46.29
C GLN A 633 -3.76 -15.53 -47.16
N SER A 634 -4.84 -16.08 -46.59
CA SER A 634 -6.05 -16.42 -47.36
C SER A 634 -6.86 -15.20 -47.82
N ARG A 635 -6.71 -14.03 -47.16
CA ARG A 635 -7.43 -12.80 -47.52
C ARG A 635 -6.70 -11.84 -48.48
N GLN A 636 -5.41 -12.07 -48.78
CA GLN A 636 -4.69 -11.26 -49.78
C GLN A 636 -4.99 -11.62 -51.24
N VAL A 637 -5.77 -12.68 -51.50
CA VAL A 637 -6.06 -13.19 -52.86
C VAL A 637 -7.32 -12.57 -53.49
N HIS A 638 -7.96 -11.56 -52.88
CA HIS A 638 -9.12 -10.86 -53.47
C HIS A 638 -8.83 -9.40 -53.80
N ARG A 639 -7.89 -9.18 -54.72
CA ARG A 639 -7.86 -7.98 -55.55
C ARG A 639 -7.62 -8.35 -57.01
N THR A 640 -8.71 -8.55 -57.73
CA THR A 640 -8.71 -8.55 -59.20
C THR A 640 -9.96 -7.87 -59.72
N LYS A 641 -9.71 -6.80 -60.49
CA LYS A 641 -10.52 -6.22 -61.57
C LYS A 641 -11.83 -5.51 -61.21
N LEU A 642 -11.76 -4.18 -61.23
CA LEU A 642 -12.71 -3.36 -61.98
C LEU A 642 -11.90 -2.27 -62.70
N THR A 643 -11.85 -2.38 -64.02
CA THR A 643 -11.35 -1.39 -64.98
C THR A 643 -12.54 -0.82 -65.75
N ASN A 644 -12.53 0.50 -65.95
CA ASN A 644 -13.27 1.32 -66.92
C ASN A 644 -14.80 1.46 -66.81
N VAL A 645 -15.25 2.63 -66.34
CA VAL A 645 -16.25 3.57 -66.92
C VAL A 645 -15.93 4.93 -66.28
N GLY A 646 -15.47 5.96 -67.00
CA GLY A 646 -16.29 6.92 -67.74
C GLY A 646 -16.36 8.24 -66.96
N THR A 647 -15.97 9.34 -67.58
CA THR A 647 -15.98 10.71 -67.05
C THR A 647 -17.40 11.21 -66.78
N ASP A 648 -17.51 12.09 -65.78
CA ASP A 648 -18.49 13.15 -65.55
C ASP A 648 -19.23 13.09 -64.20
N ASP A 649 -19.36 14.29 -63.63
CA ASP A 649 -20.01 14.73 -62.39
C ASP A 649 -19.19 14.85 -61.09
N CYS A 650 -19.15 16.11 -60.63
CA CYS A 650 -18.42 16.68 -59.50
C CYS A 650 -19.13 16.45 -58.16
N ASN A 651 -18.39 16.25 -57.05
CA ASN A 651 -18.18 17.25 -55.98
C ASN A 651 -17.21 16.72 -54.88
N PRO A 652 -16.29 17.52 -54.31
CA PRO A 652 -15.25 17.05 -53.38
C PRO A 652 -15.49 17.53 -51.93
N GLU A 653 -15.79 16.61 -51.01
CA GLU A 653 -15.55 16.83 -49.58
C GLU A 653 -15.05 15.54 -48.92
N SER A 654 -13.72 15.39 -48.87
CA SER A 654 -13.00 14.43 -48.00
C SER A 654 -11.57 14.93 -47.83
N VAL A 655 -11.42 16.00 -47.04
CA VAL A 655 -10.11 16.56 -46.69
C VAL A 655 -9.40 15.63 -45.71
N CYS A 656 -8.28 15.08 -46.18
CA CYS A 656 -7.25 14.46 -45.35
C CYS A 656 -6.58 15.52 -44.46
N TYR A 657 -6.46 15.25 -43.15
CA TYR A 657 -5.47 15.91 -42.31
C TYR A 657 -4.34 14.93 -41.96
N LEU A 658 -3.29 14.98 -42.78
CA LEU A 658 -1.95 14.50 -42.45
C LEU A 658 -1.32 15.52 -41.49
N TRP A 659 -0.99 15.09 -40.27
CA TRP A 659 -0.20 15.91 -39.36
C TRP A 659 1.29 15.68 -39.62
N ASN A 660 1.95 16.75 -40.07
CA ASN A 660 3.40 16.90 -40.20
C ASN A 660 4.07 16.90 -38.82
N PHE A 661 5.09 16.06 -38.63
CA PHE A 661 6.14 16.30 -37.63
C PHE A 661 7.47 16.52 -38.36
N PRO A 662 8.33 17.46 -37.89
CA PRO A 662 9.58 17.79 -38.56
C PRO A 662 10.61 16.67 -38.40
N VAL A 663 11.25 16.38 -39.53
CA VAL A 663 12.34 15.44 -39.74
C VAL A 663 13.57 15.89 -38.94
N ASN A 664 14.01 15.07 -37.99
CA ASN A 664 15.43 14.90 -37.63
C ASN A 664 15.61 13.71 -36.68
N PHE A 665 15.48 12.49 -37.20
CA PHE A 665 16.12 11.31 -36.60
C PHE A 665 16.51 10.35 -37.73
N LEU A 666 17.81 10.34 -38.05
CA LEU A 666 18.42 9.49 -39.05
C LEU A 666 18.60 8.07 -38.45
N VAL A 667 17.64 7.17 -38.70
CA VAL A 667 17.83 5.74 -38.41
C VAL A 667 18.37 5.06 -39.68
N ILE A 668 19.65 4.73 -39.66
CA ILE A 668 20.30 3.90 -40.69
C ILE A 668 19.85 2.46 -40.50
N VAL A 669 18.87 2.00 -41.28
CA VAL A 669 18.62 0.56 -41.49
C VAL A 669 19.34 0.15 -42.77
N LYS A 670 20.50 -0.52 -42.62
CA LYS A 670 21.20 -1.19 -43.73
C LYS A 670 20.36 -2.38 -44.20
N THR A 671 19.67 -2.22 -45.32
CA THR A 671 19.00 -3.29 -46.07
C THR A 671 20.04 -4.14 -46.81
N TRP A 672 20.17 -5.40 -46.40
CA TRP A 672 20.76 -6.47 -47.21
C TRP A 672 19.62 -7.21 -47.92
N LEU A 673 19.44 -6.97 -49.22
CA LEU A 673 18.76 -7.88 -50.15
C LEU A 673 19.16 -7.48 -51.58
N LYS A 674 20.19 -8.17 -52.12
CA LYS A 674 20.53 -8.13 -53.55
C LYS A 674 19.55 -9.03 -54.32
N PRO A 675 18.91 -8.57 -55.41
CA PRO A 675 18.37 -9.46 -56.42
C PRO A 675 19.47 -9.74 -57.47
N ARG A 676 19.80 -11.02 -57.67
CA ARG A 676 20.49 -11.49 -58.87
C ARG A 676 19.47 -11.50 -60.02
N ILE A 677 19.61 -10.58 -60.97
CA ILE A 677 19.03 -10.72 -62.30
C ILE A 677 20.20 -10.74 -63.29
N CYS A 678 20.46 -11.92 -63.84
CA CYS A 678 21.26 -12.12 -65.04
C CYS A 678 20.40 -11.77 -66.25
N LEU A 679 20.86 -10.85 -67.10
CA LEU A 679 20.62 -10.88 -68.55
C LEU A 679 21.80 -10.16 -69.22
N ARG A 680 22.51 -10.90 -70.08
CA ARG A 680 23.67 -10.47 -70.88
C ARG A 680 23.21 -10.30 -72.32
N ARG A 681 23.57 -9.16 -72.95
CA ARG A 681 23.62 -8.85 -74.41
C ARG A 681 22.28 -8.91 -75.17
N ASN A 682 21.90 -7.98 -76.03
CA ASN A 682 22.54 -6.84 -76.72
C ASN A 682 21.63 -5.61 -76.65
#